data_AF-A0A374P5W8-F1
#
_entry.id   AF-A0A374P5W8-F1
#
_cell.length_a   1.000
_cell.length_b   1.000
_cell.length_c   1.000
_cell.angle_alpha   90.00
_cell.angle_beta   90.00
_cell.angle_gamma   90.00
#
_symmetry.space_group_name_H-M   'P 1'
#
loop_
_entity.id
_entity.type
_entity.pdbx_description
1 polymer ?
#
loop_
_entity_poly.entity_id
_entity_poly.type
_entity_poly.pdbx_seq_one_letter_code
_entity_poly.pdbx_strand_id
1 'polypeptide(L)'
;MDFIEKISDEELTYVCTIITGKTIKLFFQRNSKEFNKIRPGYRPNGISDGEAIKLIVRFKSKPFIRSFINEYIKRWLDETDAYKAKLIREGLEPAAAFLLTLPETQFRGNLKLYFKVSGESYSEEHIQLAVSAVRLIQTNREVAASNVEEPSGDEAYIILQEQFATARKIWEDSESKYVQKIEMLTMKAEETEKALDVARKDLTSIKDEVAVLEAELAELRKLEKSSVSRGEMVRDEAYQYTSLCKVVPGYDGRPRLVRLSDIENGVILGHYLPDAPEHNKLYTKYTPAEEGFIGIWDWTVTPNISNPEKDFIESAYNDKYTPIEVIILRDCTTLDEVINQMKDGIIGKIATGKVIYAYWNDNGTYEGLFCTSKDLDLLENNTKLKANVFSLPMFVFTEADIFPVNETYIHRIINIGMPRKIVRIKDPLEIVKNILMQRVTWTASKQRGLVKNEYQQFRSFLRELPTNELYSEISEACDCSMKESEEYVKMFIRRADSYLDVTDLESEIISSIIQNHSEFAEICKAAIADEWKQENATQIVQANAELELVQGKVTDQKEVLGQITKEYTEKKVELEDSLSAIEQQKQLAVDVEMKVAERIEQARKNVADFITDMAFYQPLAVGTVAISQTNVSSDIFTEGKILPTEEIEPDNTWLEQQNTIMYELAEAGVSERFAAGLAAYIYAAYVNNIPLLLAGPGAREIADAFSAALFGRLAGTLRLDDDCPIPAIEQSLSCEDQVITIENAFCHLWNRYLPRILSDKSRFYIAVSLYAEDLLIEPNGILNYMVPLLTEFFVDKIPGRNFVGGYMSKDFTHYTPMKIKPWHDKLLKAIKAGPFAKRLLQQVLTDMHEIEQVDNADYDCIFALIPYAYACEKTSILKEELLGHPQKEIIVSSDVISLINTYFGELDESI
;
A
#
# COMPACT_ATOMS: atom_id res chain seq x y z
N MET A 1 5.56 -21.01 52.89
CA MET A 1 6.44 -20.08 52.16
C MET A 1 7.14 -19.20 53.16
N ASP A 2 8.35 -18.78 52.84
CA ASP A 2 9.03 -17.76 53.64
C ASP A 2 8.84 -16.38 53.05
N PHE A 3 7.97 -15.60 53.67
CA PHE A 3 7.69 -14.25 53.21
C PHE A 3 8.70 -13.25 53.78
N ILE A 4 9.29 -13.52 54.95
CA ILE A 4 10.30 -12.65 55.58
C ILE A 4 11.53 -12.43 54.67
N GLU A 5 11.97 -13.45 53.93
CA GLU A 5 13.12 -13.32 53.02
C GLU A 5 12.82 -12.45 51.80
N LYS A 6 11.55 -12.27 51.45
CA LYS A 6 11.12 -11.49 50.28
C LYS A 6 10.81 -10.04 50.61
N ILE A 7 10.70 -9.66 51.89
CA ILE A 7 10.24 -8.33 52.31
C ILE A 7 11.37 -7.52 52.98
N SER A 8 11.39 -6.21 52.71
CA SER A 8 12.35 -5.27 53.31
C SER A 8 12.04 -4.99 54.79
N ASP A 9 12.97 -4.36 55.52
CA ASP A 9 12.73 -3.97 56.91
C ASP A 9 11.61 -2.93 57.05
N GLU A 10 11.44 -2.06 56.05
CA GLU A 10 10.35 -1.09 55.97
C GLU A 10 9.00 -1.76 55.73
N GLU A 11 8.95 -2.71 54.80
CA GLU A 11 7.75 -3.53 54.51
C GLU A 11 7.37 -4.40 55.72
N LEU A 12 8.37 -4.98 56.41
CA LEU A 12 8.15 -5.75 57.64
C LEU A 12 7.64 -4.84 58.77
N THR A 13 8.14 -3.61 58.85
CA THR A 13 7.63 -2.62 59.80
C THR A 13 6.16 -2.31 59.51
N TYR A 14 5.78 -2.10 58.25
CA TYR A 14 4.39 -1.91 57.83
C TYR A 14 3.50 -3.11 58.24
N VAL A 15 3.92 -4.34 57.94
CA VAL A 15 3.20 -5.55 58.38
C VAL A 15 3.01 -5.57 59.89
N CYS A 16 4.05 -5.24 60.66
CA CYS A 16 3.99 -5.22 62.12
C CYS A 16 3.08 -4.10 62.67
N THR A 17 2.93 -2.98 61.95
CA THR A 17 1.96 -1.94 62.32
C THR A 17 0.52 -2.42 62.17
N ILE A 18 0.22 -3.22 61.14
CA ILE A 18 -1.12 -3.83 60.95
C ILE A 18 -1.41 -4.90 62.01
N ILE A 19 -0.42 -5.75 62.33
CA ILE A 19 -0.55 -6.75 63.42
C ILE A 19 -0.75 -6.07 64.79
N THR A 20 -0.20 -4.85 64.93
CA THR A 20 -0.16 -4.00 66.14
C THR A 20 0.84 -4.46 67.20
N GLY A 21 1.48 -3.49 67.87
CA GLY A 21 2.44 -3.74 68.94
C GLY A 21 1.82 -4.51 70.13
N LYS A 22 0.53 -4.27 70.44
CA LYS A 22 -0.22 -5.01 71.47
C LYS A 22 -0.27 -6.52 71.20
N THR A 23 -0.58 -6.92 69.97
CA THR A 23 -0.61 -8.34 69.56
C THR A 23 0.79 -8.96 69.60
N ILE A 24 1.81 -8.21 69.18
CA ILE A 24 3.21 -8.65 69.23
C ILE A 24 3.66 -8.85 70.69
N LYS A 25 3.29 -7.96 71.62
CA LYS A 25 3.58 -8.13 73.06
C LYS A 25 2.91 -9.37 73.63
N LEU A 26 1.66 -9.66 73.27
CA LEU A 26 0.98 -10.90 73.66
C LEU A 26 1.68 -12.14 73.11
N PHE A 27 2.16 -12.08 71.85
CA PHE A 27 2.97 -13.14 71.27
C PHE A 27 4.28 -13.36 72.04
N PHE A 28 4.97 -12.29 72.44
CA PHE A 28 6.18 -12.36 73.27
C PHE A 28 5.91 -12.90 74.69
N GLN A 29 4.74 -12.64 75.28
CA GLN A 29 4.35 -13.27 76.55
C GLN A 29 4.21 -14.79 76.41
N ARG A 30 3.50 -15.24 75.37
CA ARG A 30 3.30 -16.67 75.08
C ARG A 30 4.64 -17.37 74.79
N ASN A 31 5.61 -16.64 74.25
CA ASN A 31 6.95 -17.11 73.93
C ASN A 31 8.02 -16.50 74.86
N SER A 32 7.71 -16.34 76.14
CA SER A 32 8.56 -15.64 77.13
C SER A 32 10.00 -16.16 77.23
N LYS A 33 10.21 -17.48 77.07
CA LYS A 33 11.56 -18.10 77.06
C LYS A 33 12.40 -17.62 75.89
N GLU A 34 11.81 -17.50 74.69
CA GLU A 34 12.50 -17.01 73.50
C GLU A 34 12.63 -15.48 73.51
N PHE A 35 11.61 -14.77 74.04
CA PHE A 35 11.69 -13.32 74.24
C PHE A 35 12.84 -12.93 75.17
N ASN A 36 13.04 -13.64 76.29
CA ASN A 36 14.14 -13.36 77.22
C ASN A 36 15.53 -13.51 76.56
N LYS A 37 15.66 -14.31 75.49
CA LYS A 37 16.92 -14.44 74.73
C LYS A 37 17.20 -13.23 73.84
N ILE A 38 16.17 -12.53 73.36
CA ILE A 38 16.31 -11.35 72.49
C ILE A 38 16.29 -10.03 73.29
N ARG A 39 15.65 -10.01 74.46
CA ARG A 39 15.60 -8.85 75.36
C ARG A 39 15.66 -9.30 76.84
N PRO A 40 16.84 -9.66 77.36
CA PRO A 40 16.98 -10.10 78.74
C PRO A 40 16.67 -8.97 79.74
N GLY A 41 16.08 -9.32 80.88
CA GLY A 41 15.81 -8.38 81.99
C GLY A 41 14.52 -7.55 81.86
N TYR A 42 13.77 -7.67 80.76
CA TYR A 42 12.51 -6.97 80.54
C TYR A 42 11.33 -7.94 80.47
N ARG A 43 10.15 -7.49 80.91
CA ARG A 43 8.90 -8.23 80.69
C ARG A 43 8.27 -7.77 79.37
N PRO A 44 7.62 -8.65 78.59
CA PRO A 44 6.94 -8.27 77.34
C PRO A 44 5.92 -7.13 77.47
N ASN A 45 5.31 -6.93 78.66
CA ASN A 45 4.39 -5.81 78.91
C ASN A 45 5.07 -4.51 79.34
N GLY A 46 6.35 -4.57 79.70
CA GLY A 46 7.14 -3.41 80.11
C GLY A 46 7.81 -2.68 78.94
N ILE A 47 7.63 -3.17 77.70
CA ILE A 47 8.10 -2.51 76.48
C ILE A 47 6.96 -1.78 75.77
N SER A 48 7.29 -0.69 75.10
CA SER A 48 6.35 0.06 74.27
C SER A 48 5.96 -0.71 73.01
N ASP A 49 4.84 -0.34 72.38
CA ASP A 49 4.37 -0.95 71.13
C ASP A 49 5.38 -0.75 69.98
N GLY A 50 5.99 0.44 69.91
CA GLY A 50 7.04 0.73 68.94
C GLY A 50 8.32 -0.09 69.19
N GLU A 51 8.70 -0.31 70.45
CA GLU A 51 9.83 -1.19 70.78
C GLU A 51 9.54 -2.66 70.45
N ALA A 52 8.30 -3.11 70.65
CA ALA A 52 7.89 -4.47 70.27
C ALA A 52 8.06 -4.71 68.76
N ILE A 53 7.66 -3.74 67.93
CA ILE A 53 7.85 -3.78 66.46
C ILE A 53 9.35 -3.77 66.11
N LYS A 54 10.14 -2.87 66.71
CA LYS A 54 11.60 -2.81 66.48
C LYS A 54 12.31 -4.13 66.84
N LEU A 55 11.85 -4.83 67.87
CA LEU A 55 12.40 -6.13 68.25
C LEU A 55 12.08 -7.21 67.21
N ILE A 56 10.88 -7.21 66.62
CA ILE A 56 10.53 -8.13 65.53
C ILE A 56 11.42 -7.90 64.32
N VAL A 57 11.58 -6.65 63.88
CA VAL A 57 12.41 -6.31 62.71
C VAL A 57 13.88 -6.68 62.95
N ARG A 58 14.44 -6.30 64.11
CA ARG A 58 15.84 -6.57 64.46
C ARG A 58 16.16 -8.06 64.57
N PHE A 59 15.21 -8.87 65.02
CA PHE A 59 15.39 -10.31 65.23
C PHE A 59 14.59 -11.18 64.25
N LYS A 60 14.28 -10.64 63.06
CA LYS A 60 13.50 -11.33 62.01
C LYS A 60 14.06 -12.70 61.58
N SER A 61 15.36 -12.91 61.75
CA SER A 61 16.04 -14.19 61.46
C SER A 61 15.80 -15.29 62.50
N LYS A 62 15.18 -14.97 63.66
CA LYS A 62 14.88 -15.97 64.68
C LYS A 62 13.65 -16.82 64.28
N PRO A 63 13.72 -18.17 64.38
CA PRO A 63 12.66 -19.05 63.88
C PRO A 63 11.25 -18.75 64.41
N PHE A 64 11.11 -18.42 65.69
CA PHE A 64 9.79 -18.16 66.29
C PHE A 64 9.16 -16.84 65.77
N ILE A 65 9.97 -15.82 65.49
CA ILE A 65 9.51 -14.56 64.87
C ILE A 65 9.14 -14.80 63.42
N ARG A 66 9.98 -15.56 62.71
CA ARG A 66 9.76 -15.94 61.30
C ARG A 66 8.47 -16.71 61.09
N SER A 67 8.20 -17.69 61.95
CA SER A 67 6.94 -18.44 61.95
C SER A 67 5.74 -17.53 62.20
N PHE A 68 5.83 -16.63 63.19
CA PHE A 68 4.75 -15.73 63.56
C PHE A 68 4.33 -14.79 62.42
N ILE A 69 5.29 -14.14 61.77
CA ILE A 69 4.98 -13.21 60.66
C ILE A 69 4.48 -13.96 59.43
N ASN A 70 5.08 -15.10 59.09
CA ASN A 70 4.66 -15.87 57.93
C ASN A 70 3.22 -16.41 58.08
N GLU A 71 2.80 -16.76 59.30
CA GLU A 71 1.43 -17.20 59.59
C GLU A 71 0.41 -16.07 59.35
N TYR A 72 0.73 -14.84 59.75
CA TYR A 72 -0.14 -13.69 59.52
C TYR A 72 -0.25 -13.30 58.05
N ILE A 73 0.88 -13.23 57.33
CA ILE A 73 0.90 -12.91 55.91
C ILE A 73 0.13 -13.96 55.11
N LYS A 74 0.33 -15.25 55.42
CA LYS A 74 -0.42 -16.34 54.76
C LYS A 74 -1.92 -16.19 54.97
N ARG A 75 -2.35 -15.97 56.21
CA ARG A 75 -3.77 -15.81 56.53
C ARG A 75 -4.41 -14.65 55.76
N TRP A 76 -3.71 -13.52 55.61
CA TRP A 76 -4.24 -12.38 54.86
C TRP A 76 -4.34 -12.65 53.35
N LEU A 77 -3.43 -13.43 52.79
CA LEU A 77 -3.54 -13.90 51.39
C LEU A 77 -4.75 -14.82 51.22
N ASP A 78 -4.91 -15.81 52.11
CA ASP A 78 -6.05 -16.74 52.08
C ASP A 78 -7.40 -15.98 52.22
N GLU A 79 -7.47 -14.96 53.07
CA GLU A 79 -8.65 -14.08 53.22
C GLU A 79 -8.94 -13.28 51.95
N THR A 80 -7.91 -12.78 51.28
CA THR A 80 -8.01 -12.01 50.03
C THR A 80 -8.54 -12.88 48.90
N ASP A 81 -8.00 -14.09 48.74
CA ASP A 81 -8.41 -15.03 47.69
C ASP A 81 -9.85 -15.52 47.91
N ALA A 82 -10.26 -15.72 49.17
CA ALA A 82 -11.63 -16.08 49.51
C ALA A 82 -12.63 -14.97 49.13
N TYR A 83 -12.28 -13.70 49.31
CA TYR A 83 -13.13 -12.57 48.93
C TYR A 83 -13.24 -12.42 47.41
N LYS A 84 -12.12 -12.54 46.68
CA LYS A 84 -12.10 -12.58 45.20
C LYS A 84 -13.01 -13.69 44.67
N ALA A 85 -12.86 -14.90 45.20
CA ALA A 85 -13.68 -16.05 44.80
C ALA A 85 -15.17 -15.89 45.13
N LYS A 86 -15.51 -15.12 46.17
CA LYS A 86 -16.91 -14.77 46.48
C LYS A 86 -17.50 -13.87 45.39
N LEU A 87 -16.81 -12.79 45.00
CA LEU A 87 -17.29 -11.86 43.98
C LEU A 87 -17.45 -12.53 42.60
N ILE A 88 -16.54 -13.45 42.24
CA ILE A 88 -16.66 -14.22 40.99
C ILE A 88 -17.94 -15.09 41.02
N ARG A 89 -18.25 -15.73 42.16
CA ARG A 89 -19.50 -16.51 42.32
C ARG A 89 -20.76 -15.64 42.26
N GLU A 90 -20.66 -14.36 42.58
CA GLU A 90 -21.75 -13.38 42.47
C GLU A 90 -21.93 -12.84 41.02
N GLY A 91 -21.17 -13.36 40.05
CA GLY A 91 -21.32 -13.07 38.62
C GLY A 91 -20.39 -11.98 38.09
N LEU A 92 -19.44 -11.49 38.90
CA LEU A 92 -18.44 -10.52 38.46
C LEU A 92 -17.33 -11.20 37.66
N GLU A 93 -16.89 -10.53 36.60
CA GLU A 93 -15.75 -10.95 35.78
C GLU A 93 -14.46 -11.02 36.65
N PRO A 94 -13.58 -12.02 36.46
CA PRO A 94 -12.40 -12.24 37.29
C PRO A 94 -11.46 -11.04 37.51
N ALA A 95 -11.23 -10.20 36.50
CA ALA A 95 -10.41 -9.00 36.63
C ALA A 95 -11.14 -7.90 37.43
N ALA A 96 -12.44 -7.70 37.19
CA ALA A 96 -13.26 -6.79 37.98
C ALA A 96 -13.36 -7.22 39.46
N ALA A 97 -13.56 -8.52 39.71
CA ALA A 97 -13.59 -9.09 41.05
C ALA A 97 -12.25 -8.91 41.79
N PHE A 98 -11.12 -9.05 41.07
CA PHE A 98 -9.80 -8.80 41.61
C PHE A 98 -9.61 -7.34 42.03
N LEU A 99 -9.91 -6.38 41.14
CA LEU A 99 -9.77 -4.95 41.41
C LEU A 99 -10.67 -4.45 42.55
N LEU A 100 -11.86 -5.04 42.72
CA LEU A 100 -12.77 -4.72 43.83
C LEU A 100 -12.34 -5.36 45.17
N THR A 101 -11.49 -6.39 45.13
CA THR A 101 -10.98 -7.07 46.32
C THR A 101 -9.79 -6.33 46.93
N LEU A 102 -8.87 -5.82 46.09
CA LEU A 102 -7.64 -5.16 46.53
C LEU A 102 -7.82 -4.02 47.57
N PRO A 103 -8.84 -3.14 47.47
CA PRO A 103 -9.10 -2.09 48.47
C PRO A 103 -9.49 -2.64 49.85
N GLU A 104 -10.07 -3.85 49.90
CA GLU A 104 -10.55 -4.51 51.12
C GLU A 104 -9.47 -5.35 51.82
N THR A 105 -8.30 -5.50 51.19
CA THR A 105 -7.20 -6.28 51.75
C THR A 105 -6.50 -5.57 52.91
N GLN A 106 -5.84 -6.35 53.76
CA GLN A 106 -4.95 -5.79 54.80
C GLN A 106 -3.73 -5.05 54.20
N PHE A 107 -3.45 -5.26 52.91
CA PHE A 107 -2.38 -4.60 52.17
C PHE A 107 -2.82 -3.31 51.46
N ARG A 108 -4.05 -2.81 51.69
CA ARG A 108 -4.61 -1.63 51.01
C ARG A 108 -3.72 -0.37 51.04
N GLY A 109 -2.88 -0.21 52.07
CA GLY A 109 -1.96 0.92 52.18
C GLY A 109 -0.59 0.68 51.53
N ASN A 110 -0.31 -0.55 51.09
CA ASN A 110 0.90 -0.91 50.35
C ASN A 110 0.60 -2.14 49.45
N LEU A 111 -0.09 -1.90 48.34
CA LEU A 111 -0.49 -2.94 47.40
C LEU A 111 0.71 -3.61 46.70
N LYS A 112 1.84 -2.90 46.56
CA LYS A 112 3.09 -3.49 46.04
C LYS A 112 3.56 -4.66 46.89
N LEU A 113 3.38 -4.56 48.21
CA LEU A 113 3.68 -5.66 49.13
C LEU A 113 2.81 -6.89 48.87
N TYR A 114 1.52 -6.71 48.59
CA TYR A 114 0.61 -7.82 48.24
C TYR A 114 1.12 -8.58 47.02
N PHE A 115 1.44 -7.89 45.93
CA PHE A 115 1.95 -8.51 44.70
C PHE A 115 3.31 -9.22 44.92
N LYS A 116 4.12 -8.73 45.87
CA LYS A 116 5.40 -9.35 46.24
C LYS A 116 5.23 -10.67 47.02
N VAL A 117 4.19 -10.76 47.85
CA VAL A 117 3.94 -11.93 48.71
C VAL A 117 2.92 -12.92 48.14
N SER A 118 2.08 -12.53 47.18
CA SER A 118 1.06 -13.38 46.56
C SER A 118 1.63 -14.53 45.72
N GLY A 119 2.90 -14.44 45.30
CA GLY A 119 3.62 -15.52 44.61
C GLY A 119 3.32 -15.65 43.12
N GLU A 120 2.44 -14.81 42.57
CA GLU A 120 2.17 -14.69 41.14
C GLU A 120 3.10 -13.64 40.49
N SER A 121 3.61 -13.93 39.30
CA SER A 121 4.50 -13.02 38.57
C SER A 121 3.67 -11.98 37.80
N TYR A 122 3.65 -10.75 38.30
CA TYR A 122 3.04 -9.61 37.63
C TYR A 122 4.12 -8.67 37.11
N SER A 123 3.96 -8.14 35.90
CA SER A 123 4.80 -7.04 35.40
C SER A 123 4.62 -5.78 36.25
N GLU A 124 5.63 -4.92 36.34
CA GLU A 124 5.52 -3.64 37.06
C GLU A 124 4.37 -2.76 36.50
N GLU A 125 4.12 -2.79 35.20
CA GLU A 125 2.99 -2.09 34.55
C GLU A 125 1.63 -2.54 35.12
N HIS A 126 1.37 -3.85 35.16
CA HIS A 126 0.16 -4.42 35.76
C HIS A 126 -0.01 -4.03 37.24
N ILE A 127 1.08 -4.00 38.01
CA ILE A 127 1.05 -3.57 39.42
C ILE A 127 0.64 -2.09 39.49
N GLN A 128 1.23 -1.21 38.68
CA GLN A 128 0.94 0.22 38.68
C GLN A 128 -0.48 0.55 38.23
N LEU A 129 -0.99 -0.16 37.22
CA LEU A 129 -2.38 -0.09 36.78
C LEU A 129 -3.35 -0.49 37.89
N ALA A 130 -3.08 -1.62 38.57
CA ALA A 130 -3.91 -2.08 39.69
C ALA A 130 -3.92 -1.07 40.86
N VAL A 131 -2.76 -0.51 41.22
CA VAL A 131 -2.66 0.53 42.26
C VAL A 131 -3.47 1.77 41.89
N SER A 132 -3.37 2.22 40.65
CA SER A 132 -4.08 3.42 40.16
C SER A 132 -5.59 3.20 40.13
N ALA A 133 -6.05 2.03 39.65
CA ALA A 133 -7.45 1.67 39.62
C ALA A 133 -8.06 1.58 41.04
N VAL A 134 -7.35 0.97 41.98
CA VAL A 134 -7.81 0.89 43.39
C VAL A 134 -7.93 2.28 44.02
N ARG A 135 -6.97 3.18 43.77
CA ARG A 135 -7.01 4.55 44.27
C ARG A 135 -8.23 5.32 43.74
N LEU A 136 -8.57 5.13 42.47
CA LEU A 136 -9.75 5.74 41.85
C LEU A 136 -11.06 5.18 42.44
N ILE A 137 -11.12 3.86 42.67
CA ILE A 137 -12.26 3.21 43.34
C ILE A 137 -12.44 3.74 44.76
N GLN A 138 -11.36 3.89 45.53
CA GLN A 138 -11.40 4.43 46.89
C GLN A 138 -11.85 5.89 46.91
N THR A 139 -11.31 6.73 46.02
CA THR A 139 -11.69 8.15 45.90
C THR A 139 -13.18 8.30 45.56
N ASN A 140 -13.69 7.50 44.61
CA ASN A 140 -15.09 7.53 44.24
C ASN A 140 -16.03 7.06 45.37
N ARG A 141 -15.58 6.08 46.18
CA ARG A 141 -16.34 5.64 47.37
C ARG A 141 -16.36 6.71 48.47
N GLU A 142 -15.26 7.44 48.67
CA GLU A 142 -15.18 8.54 49.63
C GLU A 142 -16.06 9.73 49.23
N VAL A 143 -16.13 10.05 47.92
CA VAL A 143 -17.05 11.06 47.35
C VAL A 143 -18.52 10.63 47.46
N ALA A 144 -18.82 9.35 47.29
CA ALA A 144 -20.16 8.82 47.48
C ALA A 144 -20.59 8.79 48.96
N ALA A 145 -19.65 8.54 49.88
CA ALA A 145 -19.90 8.50 51.33
C ALA A 145 -20.03 9.89 51.97
N SER A 146 -19.48 10.94 51.35
CA SER A 146 -19.59 12.34 51.82
C SER A 146 -20.90 13.04 51.40
N ASN A 147 -21.78 12.34 50.66
CA ASN A 147 -23.09 12.84 50.21
C ASN A 147 -24.28 12.23 50.97
N VAL A 148 -24.12 11.87 52.25
CA VAL A 148 -25.22 11.33 53.07
C VAL A 148 -25.50 12.25 54.27
N GLU A 149 -26.78 12.63 54.43
CA GLU A 149 -27.47 13.48 55.45
C GLU A 149 -27.67 14.97 55.08
N GLU A 150 -28.84 15.63 55.10
CA GLU A 150 -30.26 15.34 55.42
C GLU A 150 -31.14 16.40 54.69
N PRO A 151 -32.43 16.14 54.39
CA PRO A 151 -33.25 17.01 53.54
C PRO A 151 -33.79 18.23 54.30
N SER A 152 -33.32 19.44 53.95
CA SER A 152 -33.95 20.68 54.40
C SER A 152 -35.29 20.87 53.67
N GLY A 153 -36.38 20.93 54.41
CA GLY A 153 -37.76 21.08 53.92
C GLY A 153 -38.08 22.46 53.35
N ASP A 154 -37.41 22.85 52.27
CA ASP A 154 -37.75 24.02 51.47
C ASP A 154 -38.77 23.63 50.38
N GLU A 155 -39.96 24.22 50.41
CA GLU A 155 -41.04 24.01 49.42
C GLU A 155 -40.55 24.24 47.98
N ALA A 156 -39.60 25.15 47.79
CA ALA A 156 -38.97 25.42 46.49
C ALA A 156 -38.15 24.23 45.96
N TYR A 157 -37.50 23.47 46.84
CA TYR A 157 -36.69 22.31 46.46
C TYR A 157 -37.56 21.12 46.04
N ILE A 158 -38.71 20.92 46.71
CA ILE A 158 -39.68 19.88 46.35
C ILE A 158 -40.30 20.18 44.97
N ILE A 159 -40.69 21.44 44.71
CA ILE A 159 -41.24 21.85 43.41
C ILE A 159 -40.21 21.68 42.28
N LEU A 160 -38.95 22.03 42.55
CA LEU A 160 -37.86 21.82 41.58
C LEU A 160 -37.60 20.34 41.31
N GLN A 161 -37.65 19.47 42.34
CA GLN A 161 -37.52 18.02 42.15
C GLN A 161 -38.69 17.43 41.35
N GLU A 162 -39.93 17.85 41.60
CA GLU A 162 -41.10 17.40 40.82
C GLU A 162 -41.04 17.86 39.36
N GLN A 163 -40.61 19.10 39.11
CA GLN A 163 -40.41 19.60 37.75
C GLN A 163 -39.30 18.83 37.02
N PHE A 164 -38.20 18.51 37.71
CA PHE A 164 -37.10 17.73 37.15
C PHE A 164 -37.52 16.29 36.85
N ALA A 165 -38.26 15.65 37.76
CA ALA A 165 -38.78 14.30 37.56
C ALA A 165 -39.77 14.23 36.38
N THR A 166 -40.61 15.25 36.23
CA THR A 166 -41.58 15.34 35.13
C THR A 166 -40.87 15.56 33.79
N ALA A 167 -39.90 16.47 33.74
CA ALA A 167 -39.09 16.74 32.54
C ALA A 167 -38.29 15.50 32.12
N ARG A 168 -37.70 14.78 33.08
CA ARG A 168 -36.99 13.52 32.84
C ARG A 168 -37.90 12.45 32.26
N LYS A 169 -39.09 12.27 32.81
CA LYS A 169 -40.05 11.26 32.30
C LYS A 169 -40.54 11.58 30.89
N ILE A 170 -40.77 12.86 30.58
CA ILE A 170 -41.12 13.31 29.21
C ILE A 170 -39.98 13.01 28.23
N TRP A 171 -38.73 13.23 28.66
CA TRP A 171 -37.56 12.93 27.86
C TRP A 171 -37.41 11.43 27.61
N GLU A 172 -37.50 10.59 28.65
CA GLU A 172 -37.44 9.12 28.56
C GLU A 172 -38.55 8.55 27.64
N ASP A 173 -39.78 9.07 27.73
CA ASP A 173 -40.88 8.67 26.84
C ASP A 173 -40.65 9.11 25.38
N SER A 174 -39.98 10.24 25.16
CA SER A 174 -39.64 10.72 23.81
C SER A 174 -38.51 9.92 23.20
N GLU A 175 -37.47 9.60 23.98
CA GLU A 175 -36.32 8.79 23.59
C GLU A 175 -36.78 7.39 23.17
N SER A 176 -37.61 6.74 23.99
CA SER A 176 -38.18 5.42 23.71
C SER A 176 -38.91 5.36 22.35
N LYS A 177 -39.68 6.41 22.00
CA LYS A 177 -40.37 6.50 20.71
C LYS A 177 -39.40 6.66 19.54
N TYR A 178 -38.31 7.41 19.71
CA TYR A 178 -37.30 7.56 18.66
C TYR A 178 -36.51 6.28 18.47
N VAL A 179 -36.14 5.58 19.54
CA VAL A 179 -35.43 4.29 19.50
C VAL A 179 -36.26 3.24 18.74
N GLN A 180 -37.54 3.09 19.08
CA GLN A 180 -38.42 2.14 18.38
C GLN A 180 -38.57 2.48 16.88
N LYS A 181 -38.60 3.76 16.53
CA LYS A 181 -38.70 4.20 15.13
C LYS A 181 -37.41 3.92 14.35
N ILE A 182 -36.25 4.06 14.99
CA ILE A 182 -34.96 3.71 14.41
C ILE A 182 -34.89 2.21 14.16
N GLU A 183 -35.22 1.37 15.16
CA GLU A 183 -35.22 -0.09 15.00
C GLU A 183 -36.13 -0.55 13.85
N MET A 184 -37.34 0.01 13.74
CA MET A 184 -38.27 -0.33 12.66
C MET A 184 -37.73 0.06 11.28
N LEU A 185 -37.06 1.22 11.17
CA LEU A 185 -36.45 1.67 9.91
C LEU A 185 -35.22 0.83 9.54
N THR A 186 -34.42 0.43 10.52
CA THR A 186 -33.25 -0.45 10.31
C THR A 186 -33.70 -1.82 9.81
N MET A 187 -34.70 -2.44 10.44
CA MET A 187 -35.25 -3.72 9.96
C MET A 187 -35.77 -3.62 8.52
N LYS A 188 -36.46 -2.53 8.18
CA LYS A 188 -36.98 -2.32 6.83
C LYS A 188 -35.86 -2.11 5.80
N ALA A 189 -34.78 -1.43 6.19
CA ALA A 189 -33.61 -1.26 5.33
C ALA A 189 -32.94 -2.61 5.03
N GLU A 190 -32.73 -3.45 6.05
CA GLU A 190 -32.17 -4.80 5.89
C GLU A 190 -33.04 -5.69 5.00
N GLU A 191 -34.37 -5.64 5.13
CA GLU A 191 -35.29 -6.37 4.26
C GLU A 191 -35.18 -5.91 2.80
N THR A 192 -35.09 -4.60 2.56
CA THR A 192 -34.92 -4.06 1.20
C THR A 192 -33.57 -4.41 0.60
N GLU A 193 -32.50 -4.45 1.40
CA GLU A 193 -31.17 -4.81 0.94
C GLU A 193 -31.09 -6.30 0.55
N LYS A 194 -31.72 -7.18 1.33
CA LYS A 194 -31.88 -8.60 0.97
C LYS A 194 -32.65 -8.77 -0.34
N ALA A 195 -33.74 -8.02 -0.53
CA ALA A 195 -34.51 -8.06 -1.77
C ALA A 195 -33.70 -7.57 -2.99
N LEU A 196 -32.84 -6.56 -2.79
CA LEU A 196 -31.95 -6.04 -3.82
C LEU A 196 -30.89 -7.07 -4.23
N ASP A 197 -30.28 -7.78 -3.26
CA ASP A 197 -29.27 -8.80 -3.53
C ASP A 197 -29.84 -9.98 -4.34
N VAL A 198 -31.06 -10.43 -4.00
CA VAL A 198 -31.77 -11.47 -4.76
C VAL A 198 -32.04 -11.00 -6.19
N ALA A 199 -32.57 -9.80 -6.37
CA ALA A 199 -32.86 -9.26 -7.71
C ALA A 199 -31.58 -9.09 -8.57
N ARG A 200 -30.44 -8.76 -7.95
CA ARG A 200 -29.14 -8.66 -8.65
C ARG A 200 -28.67 -10.04 -9.13
N LYS A 201 -28.78 -11.06 -8.29
CA LYS A 201 -28.41 -12.45 -8.63
C LYS A 201 -29.26 -13.00 -9.78
N ASP A 202 -30.57 -12.75 -9.74
CA ASP A 202 -31.48 -13.17 -10.82
C ASP A 202 -31.12 -12.47 -12.15
N LEU A 203 -30.81 -11.17 -12.11
CA LEU A 203 -30.42 -10.40 -13.28
C LEU A 203 -29.11 -10.90 -13.91
N THR A 204 -28.13 -11.29 -13.09
CA THR A 204 -26.89 -11.90 -13.59
C THR A 204 -27.15 -13.26 -14.24
N SER A 205 -27.97 -14.11 -13.62
CA SER A 205 -28.31 -15.43 -14.18
C SER A 205 -29.00 -15.31 -15.54
N ILE A 206 -29.98 -14.40 -15.65
CA ILE A 206 -30.71 -14.18 -16.92
C ILE A 206 -29.77 -13.63 -18.01
N LYS A 207 -28.82 -12.76 -17.67
CA LYS A 207 -27.85 -12.24 -18.64
C LYS A 207 -26.94 -13.34 -19.19
N ASP A 208 -26.49 -14.24 -18.32
CA ASP A 208 -25.63 -15.35 -18.73
C ASP A 208 -26.40 -16.33 -19.64
N GLU A 209 -27.65 -16.64 -19.32
CA GLU A 209 -28.52 -17.47 -20.17
C GLU A 209 -28.77 -16.84 -21.55
N VAL A 210 -29.02 -15.52 -21.61
CA VAL A 210 -29.20 -14.81 -22.88
C VAL A 210 -27.94 -14.86 -23.73
N ALA A 211 -26.76 -14.67 -23.14
CA ALA A 211 -25.50 -14.73 -23.87
C ALA A 211 -25.24 -16.12 -24.49
N VAL A 212 -25.57 -17.19 -23.76
CA VAL A 212 -25.47 -18.57 -24.27
C VAL A 212 -26.42 -18.79 -25.44
N LEU A 213 -27.70 -18.40 -25.30
CA LEU A 213 -28.70 -18.56 -26.35
C LEU A 213 -28.38 -17.74 -27.61
N GLU A 214 -27.82 -16.54 -27.46
CA GLU A 214 -27.38 -15.72 -28.60
C GLU A 214 -26.22 -16.37 -29.36
N ALA A 215 -25.29 -17.01 -28.66
CA ALA A 215 -24.18 -17.73 -29.28
C ALA A 215 -24.66 -18.98 -30.04
N GLU A 216 -25.54 -19.79 -29.43
CA GLU A 216 -26.14 -20.96 -30.10
C GLU A 216 -26.92 -20.57 -31.36
N LEU A 217 -27.68 -19.48 -31.29
CA LEU A 217 -28.46 -18.97 -32.42
C LEU A 217 -27.56 -18.44 -33.55
N ALA A 218 -26.41 -17.86 -33.22
CA ALA A 218 -25.42 -17.43 -34.20
C ALA A 218 -24.78 -18.63 -34.94
N GLU A 219 -24.46 -19.71 -34.23
CA GLU A 219 -23.95 -20.94 -34.85
C GLU A 219 -24.98 -21.61 -35.76
N LEU A 220 -26.24 -21.70 -35.34
CA LEU A 220 -27.31 -22.26 -36.17
C LEU A 220 -27.52 -21.46 -37.45
N ARG A 221 -27.51 -20.12 -37.38
CA ARG A 221 -27.58 -19.25 -38.58
C ARG A 221 -26.40 -19.48 -39.53
N LYS A 222 -25.21 -19.82 -39.01
CA LYS A 222 -24.04 -20.13 -39.83
C LYS A 222 -24.20 -21.45 -40.58
N LEU A 223 -24.68 -22.50 -39.91
CA LEU A 223 -24.97 -23.79 -40.55
C LEU A 223 -26.08 -23.65 -41.61
N GLU A 224 -27.08 -22.82 -41.35
CA GLU A 224 -28.20 -22.59 -42.27
C GLU A 224 -27.77 -21.98 -43.62
N LYS A 225 -26.77 -21.08 -43.61
CA LYS A 225 -26.21 -20.46 -44.83
C LYS A 225 -25.46 -21.46 -45.72
N SER A 226 -24.84 -22.47 -45.11
CA SER A 226 -24.06 -23.51 -45.80
C SER A 226 -24.88 -24.76 -46.13
N SER A 227 -26.21 -24.67 -46.09
CA SER A 227 -27.11 -25.78 -46.39
C SER A 227 -27.02 -26.22 -47.86
N VAL A 228 -26.94 -27.53 -48.09
CA VAL A 228 -26.91 -28.11 -49.43
C VAL A 228 -28.34 -28.46 -49.83
N SER A 229 -28.93 -27.55 -50.62
CA SER A 229 -30.30 -27.56 -51.14
C SER A 229 -31.38 -27.30 -50.07
N ARG A 230 -32.35 -26.42 -50.38
CA ARG A 230 -33.48 -26.05 -49.48
C ARG A 230 -34.81 -26.57 -50.01
N GLY A 231 -35.64 -27.10 -49.10
CA GLY A 231 -37.01 -27.51 -49.38
C GLY A 231 -37.17 -28.94 -49.91
N GLU A 232 -38.41 -29.39 -50.01
CA GLU A 232 -38.75 -30.69 -50.60
C GLU A 232 -38.54 -30.68 -52.12
N MET A 233 -38.23 -31.85 -52.69
CA MET A 233 -38.13 -31.99 -54.14
C MET A 233 -39.53 -31.90 -54.76
N VAL A 234 -39.78 -30.85 -55.55
CA VAL A 234 -41.06 -30.65 -56.22
C VAL A 234 -40.99 -31.25 -57.62
N ARG A 235 -41.84 -32.25 -57.89
CA ARG A 235 -41.99 -32.83 -59.23
C ARG A 235 -42.63 -31.81 -60.17
N ASP A 236 -42.13 -31.74 -61.40
CA ASP A 236 -42.77 -30.94 -62.43
C ASP A 236 -44.08 -31.61 -62.88
N GLU A 237 -45.20 -30.90 -62.77
CA GLU A 237 -46.54 -31.41 -63.12
C GLU A 237 -46.64 -31.85 -64.60
N ALA A 238 -45.75 -31.35 -65.47
CA ALA A 238 -45.70 -31.74 -66.88
C ALA A 238 -45.20 -33.18 -67.10
N TYR A 239 -44.52 -33.78 -66.12
CA TYR A 239 -43.90 -35.10 -66.23
C TYR A 239 -44.39 -36.04 -65.12
N GLN A 240 -44.63 -37.30 -65.49
CA GLN A 240 -45.16 -38.30 -64.56
C GLN A 240 -44.08 -38.90 -63.66
N TYR A 241 -42.85 -39.02 -64.16
CA TYR A 241 -41.77 -39.74 -63.47
C TYR A 241 -40.50 -38.91 -63.42
N THR A 242 -39.70 -39.12 -62.37
CA THR A 242 -38.37 -38.54 -62.22
C THR A 242 -37.38 -39.65 -61.93
N SER A 243 -36.29 -39.70 -62.68
CA SER A 243 -35.29 -40.77 -62.54
C SER A 243 -33.87 -40.24 -62.58
N LEU A 244 -33.00 -40.94 -61.85
CA LEU A 244 -31.56 -40.83 -61.98
C LEU A 244 -31.13 -41.57 -63.24
N CYS A 245 -30.41 -40.91 -64.14
CA CYS A 245 -29.96 -41.49 -65.40
C CYS A 245 -28.47 -41.24 -65.66
N LYS A 246 -27.86 -42.12 -66.46
CA LYS A 246 -26.49 -41.99 -66.98
C LYS A 246 -26.52 -41.75 -68.49
N VAL A 247 -25.73 -40.78 -68.95
CA VAL A 247 -25.57 -40.49 -70.39
C VAL A 247 -24.67 -41.55 -71.04
N VAL A 248 -25.17 -42.18 -72.11
CA VAL A 248 -24.44 -43.16 -72.92
C VAL A 248 -24.58 -42.86 -74.42
N PRO A 249 -23.61 -43.22 -75.26
CA PRO A 249 -23.73 -43.07 -76.70
C PRO A 249 -24.79 -44.03 -77.26
N GLY A 250 -25.69 -43.49 -78.10
CA GLY A 250 -26.60 -44.30 -78.90
C GLY A 250 -25.88 -44.90 -80.12
N TYR A 251 -26.41 -46.02 -80.64
CA TYR A 251 -25.91 -46.65 -81.87
C TYR A 251 -25.94 -45.71 -83.10
N ASP A 252 -26.76 -44.66 -83.04
CA ASP A 252 -26.96 -43.62 -84.05
C ASP A 252 -26.13 -42.35 -83.80
N GLY A 253 -25.20 -42.36 -82.83
CA GLY A 253 -24.37 -41.21 -82.46
C GLY A 253 -25.09 -40.12 -81.66
N ARG A 254 -26.40 -40.28 -81.41
CA ARG A 254 -27.19 -39.40 -80.53
C ARG A 254 -27.08 -39.87 -79.07
N PRO A 255 -27.06 -38.96 -78.09
CA PRO A 255 -27.00 -39.35 -76.69
C PRO A 255 -28.28 -40.08 -76.26
N ARG A 256 -28.13 -41.11 -75.45
CA ARG A 256 -29.22 -41.84 -74.80
C ARG A 256 -29.02 -41.83 -73.29
N LEU A 257 -30.11 -42.02 -72.56
CA LEU A 257 -30.10 -42.06 -71.11
C LEU A 257 -30.37 -43.50 -70.67
N VAL A 258 -29.47 -44.07 -69.87
CA VAL A 258 -29.73 -45.31 -69.14
C VAL A 258 -30.32 -44.93 -67.79
N ARG A 259 -31.55 -45.38 -67.54
CA ARG A 259 -32.23 -45.18 -66.26
C ARG A 259 -31.56 -46.07 -65.21
N LEU A 260 -31.15 -45.47 -64.09
CA LEU A 260 -30.42 -46.14 -63.00
C LEU A 260 -31.34 -46.45 -61.81
N SER A 261 -32.22 -45.52 -61.47
CA SER A 261 -33.21 -45.65 -60.40
C SER A 261 -34.25 -44.55 -60.54
N ASP A 262 -35.44 -44.78 -60.02
CA ASP A 262 -36.40 -43.69 -59.81
C ASP A 262 -36.14 -42.93 -58.53
N ILE A 263 -36.67 -41.70 -58.52
CA ILE A 263 -36.62 -40.77 -57.41
C ILE A 263 -38.06 -40.44 -57.00
N GLU A 264 -38.36 -40.64 -55.72
CA GLU A 264 -39.63 -40.24 -55.12
C GLU A 264 -39.34 -39.44 -53.85
N ASN A 265 -40.01 -38.28 -53.71
CA ASN A 265 -39.84 -37.37 -52.57
C ASN A 265 -38.37 -37.01 -52.26
N GLY A 266 -37.51 -36.91 -53.30
CA GLY A 266 -36.09 -36.58 -53.15
C GLY A 266 -35.20 -37.75 -52.72
N VAL A 267 -35.70 -38.98 -52.70
CA VAL A 267 -34.97 -40.20 -52.33
C VAL A 267 -34.80 -41.11 -53.55
N ILE A 268 -33.57 -41.53 -53.84
CA ILE A 268 -33.25 -42.54 -54.85
C ILE A 268 -33.67 -43.91 -54.31
N LEU A 269 -34.55 -44.61 -55.00
CA LEU A 269 -35.17 -45.83 -54.47
C LEU A 269 -34.29 -47.08 -54.60
N GLY A 270 -33.46 -47.14 -55.65
CA GLY A 270 -32.68 -48.31 -56.05
C GLY A 270 -33.45 -49.34 -56.89
N HIS A 271 -34.68 -49.00 -57.27
CA HIS A 271 -35.54 -49.76 -58.16
C HIS A 271 -36.44 -48.81 -58.96
N TYR A 272 -37.14 -49.33 -59.96
CA TYR A 272 -38.16 -48.58 -60.68
C TYR A 272 -39.51 -48.61 -59.95
N LEU A 273 -40.26 -47.53 -60.08
CA LEU A 273 -41.61 -47.42 -59.57
C LEU A 273 -42.52 -48.48 -60.25
N PRO A 274 -43.39 -49.18 -59.49
CA PRO A 274 -44.22 -50.25 -60.03
C PRO A 274 -45.20 -49.80 -61.13
N ASP A 275 -45.61 -48.53 -61.09
CA ASP A 275 -46.50 -47.88 -62.04
C ASP A 275 -45.76 -47.19 -63.18
N ALA A 276 -44.42 -47.19 -63.17
CA ALA A 276 -43.62 -46.65 -64.26
C ALA A 276 -43.43 -47.68 -65.38
N PRO A 277 -43.46 -47.26 -66.66
CA PRO A 277 -43.17 -48.13 -67.80
C PRO A 277 -41.80 -48.82 -67.68
N GLU A 278 -41.70 -50.07 -68.13
CA GLU A 278 -40.46 -50.90 -68.16
C GLU A 278 -39.45 -50.44 -69.24
N HIS A 279 -39.26 -49.12 -69.38
CA HIS A 279 -38.26 -48.54 -70.28
C HIS A 279 -36.96 -48.26 -69.51
N ASN A 280 -35.92 -49.03 -69.84
CA ASN A 280 -34.57 -48.88 -69.26
C ASN A 280 -33.73 -47.82 -69.97
N LYS A 281 -34.15 -47.40 -71.18
CA LYS A 281 -33.46 -46.40 -72.00
C LYS A 281 -34.41 -45.28 -72.38
N LEU A 282 -34.07 -44.06 -72.02
CA LEU A 282 -34.86 -42.87 -72.36
C LEU A 282 -34.18 -42.09 -73.50
N TYR A 283 -35.02 -41.43 -74.31
CA TYR A 283 -34.56 -40.55 -75.40
C TYR A 283 -34.54 -39.12 -74.91
N THR A 284 -33.46 -38.40 -75.19
CA THR A 284 -33.35 -36.98 -74.88
C THR A 284 -32.84 -36.17 -76.06
N LYS A 285 -33.31 -34.93 -76.17
CA LYS A 285 -32.89 -33.99 -77.22
C LYS A 285 -31.61 -33.23 -76.84
N TYR A 286 -31.30 -33.16 -75.55
CA TYR A 286 -30.19 -32.37 -75.00
C TYR A 286 -29.57 -33.10 -73.80
N THR A 287 -28.24 -33.14 -73.74
CA THR A 287 -27.49 -33.61 -72.57
C THR A 287 -26.56 -32.51 -72.08
N PRO A 288 -26.51 -32.27 -70.75
CA PRO A 288 -25.70 -31.20 -70.18
C PRO A 288 -24.19 -31.49 -70.21
N ALA A 289 -23.76 -32.75 -70.35
CA ALA A 289 -22.34 -33.15 -70.34
C ALA A 289 -22.08 -34.43 -71.18
N GLU A 290 -20.81 -34.78 -71.31
CA GLU A 290 -20.28 -35.92 -72.09
C GLU A 290 -20.69 -37.29 -71.55
N GLU A 291 -20.31 -38.36 -72.27
CA GLU A 291 -20.52 -39.74 -71.88
C GLU A 291 -20.07 -40.00 -70.43
N GLY A 292 -20.93 -40.69 -69.68
CA GLY A 292 -20.66 -41.05 -68.29
C GLY A 292 -21.28 -40.11 -67.26
N PHE A 293 -21.77 -38.93 -67.66
CA PHE A 293 -22.45 -38.00 -66.74
C PHE A 293 -23.70 -38.62 -66.12
N ILE A 294 -23.88 -38.39 -64.81
CA ILE A 294 -25.04 -38.85 -64.05
C ILE A 294 -25.83 -37.63 -63.57
N GLY A 295 -27.13 -37.64 -63.84
CA GLY A 295 -28.03 -36.53 -63.54
C GLY A 295 -29.47 -36.98 -63.35
N ILE A 296 -30.37 -36.02 -63.16
CA ILE A 296 -31.78 -36.26 -62.92
C ILE A 296 -32.57 -35.82 -64.15
N TRP A 297 -33.48 -36.67 -64.61
CA TRP A 297 -34.38 -36.36 -65.73
C TRP A 297 -35.82 -36.60 -65.32
N ASP A 298 -36.67 -35.64 -65.68
CA ASP A 298 -38.12 -35.77 -65.64
C ASP A 298 -38.59 -36.32 -66.98
N TRP A 299 -39.50 -37.28 -66.96
CA TRP A 299 -39.99 -37.93 -68.18
C TRP A 299 -41.42 -38.43 -68.05
N THR A 300 -42.05 -38.61 -69.21
CA THR A 300 -43.41 -39.14 -69.33
C THR A 300 -43.53 -39.99 -70.58
N VAL A 301 -44.56 -40.83 -70.62
CA VAL A 301 -44.87 -41.67 -71.77
C VAL A 301 -46.24 -41.29 -72.30
N THR A 302 -46.28 -41.02 -73.61
CA THR A 302 -47.52 -40.75 -74.34
C THR A 302 -47.59 -41.66 -75.56
N PRO A 303 -48.78 -41.99 -76.09
CA PRO A 303 -48.90 -42.76 -77.33
C PRO A 303 -48.25 -42.01 -78.51
N ASN A 304 -47.48 -42.71 -79.33
CA ASN A 304 -46.81 -42.09 -80.48
C ASN A 304 -47.84 -41.67 -81.54
N ILE A 305 -47.80 -40.39 -81.92
CA ILE A 305 -48.73 -39.76 -82.88
C ILE A 305 -48.74 -40.47 -84.24
N SER A 306 -47.60 -41.06 -84.65
CA SER A 306 -47.46 -41.78 -85.93
C SER A 306 -47.81 -43.28 -85.83
N ASN A 307 -47.71 -43.87 -84.64
CA ASN A 307 -48.10 -45.26 -84.38
C ASN A 307 -48.58 -45.40 -82.93
N PRO A 308 -49.90 -45.34 -82.66
CA PRO A 308 -50.44 -45.39 -81.30
C PRO A 308 -50.14 -46.68 -80.51
N GLU A 309 -49.70 -47.76 -81.15
CA GLU A 309 -49.24 -48.99 -80.46
C GLU A 309 -47.82 -48.88 -79.92
N LYS A 310 -47.11 -47.78 -80.20
CA LYS A 310 -45.75 -47.53 -79.71
C LYS A 310 -45.75 -46.35 -78.75
N ASP A 311 -44.97 -46.51 -77.69
CA ASP A 311 -44.72 -45.44 -76.73
C ASP A 311 -43.84 -44.34 -77.34
N PHE A 312 -44.19 -43.10 -77.04
CA PHE A 312 -43.36 -41.93 -77.26
C PHE A 312 -42.90 -41.39 -75.90
N ILE A 313 -41.59 -41.41 -75.68
CA ILE A 313 -40.96 -40.95 -74.44
C ILE A 313 -40.52 -39.51 -74.65
N GLU A 314 -41.03 -38.63 -73.80
CA GLU A 314 -40.54 -37.27 -73.66
C GLU A 314 -39.75 -37.16 -72.36
N SER A 315 -38.52 -36.64 -72.44
CA SER A 315 -37.67 -36.42 -71.26
C SER A 315 -37.01 -35.05 -71.31
N ALA A 316 -36.85 -34.45 -70.13
CA ALA A 316 -36.17 -33.18 -69.92
C ALA A 316 -35.16 -33.32 -68.77
N TYR A 317 -34.00 -32.70 -68.92
CA TYR A 317 -33.00 -32.63 -67.85
C TYR A 317 -33.51 -31.71 -66.75
N ASN A 318 -33.50 -32.19 -65.52
CA ASN A 318 -33.84 -31.40 -64.35
C ASN A 318 -32.56 -30.79 -63.78
N ASP A 319 -32.32 -29.52 -64.10
CA ASP A 319 -31.15 -28.76 -63.66
C ASP A 319 -31.29 -28.19 -62.23
N LYS A 320 -32.51 -28.21 -61.66
CA LYS A 320 -32.78 -27.74 -60.29
C LYS A 320 -32.13 -28.63 -59.25
N TYR A 321 -31.98 -29.92 -59.55
CA TYR A 321 -31.46 -30.92 -58.63
C TYR A 321 -30.24 -31.62 -59.24
N THR A 322 -29.18 -31.73 -58.46
CA THR A 322 -27.94 -32.38 -58.87
C THR A 322 -27.61 -33.49 -57.87
N PRO A 323 -27.43 -34.73 -58.32
CA PRO A 323 -27.05 -35.83 -57.44
C PRO A 323 -25.65 -35.60 -56.86
N ILE A 324 -25.42 -36.11 -55.66
CA ILE A 324 -24.16 -35.94 -54.93
C ILE A 324 -23.40 -37.25 -55.00
N GLU A 325 -22.22 -37.23 -55.61
CA GLU A 325 -21.32 -38.38 -55.66
C GLU A 325 -20.60 -38.54 -54.31
N VAL A 326 -20.39 -39.78 -53.87
CA VAL A 326 -19.67 -40.09 -52.63
C VAL A 326 -18.38 -40.82 -52.99
N ILE A 327 -17.24 -40.24 -52.62
CA ILE A 327 -15.92 -40.87 -52.81
C ILE A 327 -15.42 -41.33 -51.45
N ILE A 328 -15.29 -42.64 -51.27
CA ILE A 328 -14.85 -43.25 -50.01
C ILE A 328 -13.33 -43.41 -50.02
N LEU A 329 -12.64 -42.63 -49.19
CA LEU A 329 -11.19 -42.65 -49.00
C LEU A 329 -10.84 -43.67 -47.91
N ARG A 330 -10.55 -44.89 -48.33
CA ARG A 330 -10.27 -46.02 -47.41
C ARG A 330 -8.94 -45.89 -46.66
N ASP A 331 -8.02 -45.08 -47.18
CA ASP A 331 -6.69 -44.84 -46.61
C ASP A 331 -6.70 -43.70 -45.56
N CYS A 332 -7.86 -43.08 -45.32
CA CYS A 332 -8.01 -42.01 -44.33
C CYS A 332 -8.80 -42.52 -43.12
N THR A 333 -8.33 -42.15 -41.92
CA THR A 333 -9.02 -42.37 -40.64
C THR A 333 -9.36 -41.06 -39.94
N THR A 334 -8.82 -39.93 -40.42
CA THR A 334 -9.10 -38.60 -39.88
C THR A 334 -9.47 -37.59 -40.97
N LEU A 335 -10.16 -36.53 -40.55
CA LEU A 335 -10.54 -35.43 -41.44
C LEU A 335 -9.32 -34.69 -42.03
N ASP A 336 -8.25 -34.55 -41.25
CA ASP A 336 -7.03 -33.87 -41.71
C ASP A 336 -6.31 -34.66 -42.81
N GLU A 337 -6.32 -35.99 -42.74
CA GLU A 337 -5.83 -36.86 -43.82
C GLU A 337 -6.65 -36.69 -45.10
N VAL A 338 -7.97 -36.58 -44.98
CA VAL A 338 -8.85 -36.28 -46.13
C VAL A 338 -8.50 -34.92 -46.74
N ILE A 339 -8.33 -33.89 -45.91
CA ILE A 339 -7.93 -32.55 -46.39
C ILE A 339 -6.57 -32.59 -47.10
N ASN A 340 -5.60 -33.33 -46.56
CA ASN A 340 -4.27 -33.45 -47.17
C ASN A 340 -4.33 -34.21 -48.51
N GLN A 341 -5.08 -35.31 -48.60
CA GLN A 341 -5.28 -36.00 -49.88
C GLN A 341 -5.99 -35.12 -50.91
N MET A 342 -6.99 -34.34 -50.50
CA MET A 342 -7.64 -33.38 -51.39
C MET A 342 -6.67 -32.28 -51.86
N LYS A 343 -5.72 -31.87 -51.01
CA LYS A 343 -4.65 -30.92 -51.36
C LYS A 343 -3.59 -31.53 -52.28
N ASP A 344 -3.30 -32.82 -52.18
CA ASP A 344 -2.33 -33.51 -53.04
C ASP A 344 -2.94 -33.91 -54.40
N GLY A 345 -4.23 -34.23 -54.40
CA GLY A 345 -5.03 -34.59 -55.55
C GLY A 345 -5.52 -36.04 -55.47
N ILE A 346 -6.80 -36.24 -55.78
CA ILE A 346 -7.48 -37.54 -55.76
C ILE A 346 -7.77 -37.99 -57.20
N ILE A 347 -7.28 -39.17 -57.55
CA ILE A 347 -7.42 -39.77 -58.89
C ILE A 347 -8.88 -40.18 -59.12
N GLY A 348 -9.46 -39.74 -60.24
CA GLY A 348 -10.84 -40.08 -60.63
C GLY A 348 -11.58 -38.90 -61.28
N LYS A 349 -12.61 -39.21 -62.07
CA LYS A 349 -13.48 -38.22 -62.72
C LYS A 349 -14.80 -38.13 -61.96
N ILE A 350 -15.20 -36.91 -61.58
CA ILE A 350 -16.49 -36.64 -60.93
C ILE A 350 -17.60 -36.67 -61.99
N ALA A 351 -18.63 -37.48 -61.77
CA ALA A 351 -19.71 -37.76 -62.72
C ALA A 351 -20.93 -36.83 -62.57
N THR A 352 -21.12 -36.18 -61.43
CA THR A 352 -22.35 -35.40 -61.12
C THR A 352 -22.11 -33.90 -60.87
N GLY A 353 -20.86 -33.47 -60.66
CA GLY A 353 -20.48 -32.08 -60.37
C GLY A 353 -20.60 -31.65 -58.90
N LYS A 354 -21.22 -32.47 -58.04
CA LYS A 354 -21.24 -32.34 -56.57
C LYS A 354 -20.66 -33.61 -55.95
N VAL A 355 -19.72 -33.49 -55.03
CA VAL A 355 -19.04 -34.64 -54.44
C VAL A 355 -18.88 -34.50 -52.94
N ILE A 356 -18.96 -35.61 -52.21
CA ILE A 356 -18.55 -35.73 -50.81
C ILE A 356 -17.36 -36.67 -50.76
N TYR A 357 -16.21 -36.17 -50.32
CA TYR A 357 -15.06 -37.02 -49.98
C TYR A 357 -15.21 -37.47 -48.54
N ALA A 358 -15.43 -38.76 -48.34
CA ALA A 358 -15.77 -39.33 -47.05
C ALA A 358 -14.80 -40.41 -46.61
N TYR A 359 -14.62 -40.54 -45.30
CA TYR A 359 -13.86 -41.61 -44.69
C TYR A 359 -14.73 -42.30 -43.62
N TRP A 360 -14.38 -43.54 -43.29
CA TRP A 360 -15.06 -44.29 -42.26
C TRP A 360 -14.48 -43.94 -40.90
N ASN A 361 -15.29 -43.41 -39.97
CA ASN A 361 -14.83 -43.08 -38.63
C ASN A 361 -14.96 -44.28 -37.67
N ASP A 362 -14.22 -44.24 -36.56
CA ASP A 362 -14.24 -45.29 -35.52
C ASP A 362 -15.60 -45.45 -34.84
N ASN A 363 -16.51 -44.48 -34.99
CA ASN A 363 -17.86 -44.49 -34.45
C ASN A 363 -18.87 -45.22 -35.36
N GLY A 364 -18.42 -45.81 -36.47
CA GLY A 364 -19.27 -46.60 -37.38
C GLY A 364 -20.11 -45.78 -38.36
N THR A 365 -19.67 -44.56 -38.68
CA THR A 365 -20.35 -43.65 -39.61
C THR A 365 -19.37 -43.06 -40.63
N TYR A 366 -19.87 -42.60 -41.77
CA TYR A 366 -19.07 -41.83 -42.72
C TYR A 366 -19.07 -40.35 -42.34
N GLU A 367 -17.89 -39.74 -42.24
CA GLU A 367 -17.72 -38.29 -42.18
C GLU A 367 -17.12 -37.81 -43.50
N GLY A 368 -17.72 -36.79 -44.11
CA GLY A 368 -17.23 -36.31 -45.40
C GLY A 368 -17.40 -34.83 -45.65
N LEU A 369 -16.49 -34.29 -46.46
CA LEU A 369 -16.46 -32.89 -46.89
C LEU A 369 -17.16 -32.74 -48.23
N PHE A 370 -18.22 -31.93 -48.25
CA PHE A 370 -18.96 -31.63 -49.47
C PHE A 370 -18.27 -30.55 -50.29
N CYS A 371 -18.05 -30.84 -51.57
CA CYS A 371 -17.39 -29.98 -52.54
C CYS A 371 -18.22 -29.86 -53.81
N THR A 372 -18.06 -28.74 -54.49
CA THR A 372 -18.58 -28.51 -55.83
C THR A 372 -17.44 -28.30 -56.82
N SER A 373 -17.77 -28.24 -58.12
CA SER A 373 -16.81 -27.84 -59.16
C SER A 373 -16.20 -26.44 -58.94
N LYS A 374 -16.79 -25.59 -58.10
CA LYS A 374 -16.20 -24.30 -57.71
C LYS A 374 -14.99 -24.47 -56.80
N ASP A 375 -14.99 -25.50 -55.96
CA ASP A 375 -13.99 -25.74 -54.92
C ASP A 375 -12.79 -26.57 -55.43
N LEU A 376 -12.95 -27.24 -56.58
CA LEU A 376 -12.00 -28.20 -57.12
C LEU A 376 -11.42 -27.75 -58.47
N ASP A 377 -10.13 -27.97 -58.66
CA ASP A 377 -9.45 -27.98 -59.95
C ASP A 377 -9.60 -29.37 -60.57
N LEU A 378 -10.37 -29.45 -61.66
CA LEU A 378 -10.67 -30.68 -62.38
C LEU A 378 -9.64 -30.86 -63.51
N LEU A 379 -8.66 -31.74 -63.32
CA LEU A 379 -7.70 -32.18 -64.34
C LEU A 379 -8.21 -33.49 -64.99
N GLU A 380 -7.73 -33.85 -66.20
CA GLU A 380 -8.29 -34.96 -67.00
C GLU A 380 -8.48 -36.29 -66.24
N ASN A 381 -7.68 -36.58 -65.20
CA ASN A 381 -7.82 -37.76 -64.37
C ASN A 381 -7.52 -37.51 -62.87
N ASN A 382 -7.55 -36.25 -62.43
CA ASN A 382 -7.19 -35.89 -61.05
C ASN A 382 -8.03 -34.71 -60.57
N THR A 383 -8.51 -34.79 -59.32
CA THR A 383 -9.30 -33.73 -58.69
C THR A 383 -8.52 -33.16 -57.51
N LYS A 384 -8.26 -31.86 -57.54
CA LYS A 384 -7.45 -31.19 -56.51
C LYS A 384 -8.23 -30.05 -55.88
N LEU A 385 -8.10 -29.86 -54.57
CA LEU A 385 -8.69 -28.72 -53.89
C LEU A 385 -8.00 -27.42 -54.32
N LYS A 386 -8.80 -26.41 -54.69
CA LYS A 386 -8.24 -25.10 -55.05
C LYS A 386 -7.60 -24.41 -53.85
N ALA A 387 -6.53 -23.68 -54.12
CA ALA A 387 -5.80 -22.95 -53.10
C ALA A 387 -6.62 -21.82 -52.43
N ASN A 388 -7.73 -21.38 -53.01
CA ASN A 388 -8.60 -20.33 -52.47
C ASN A 388 -9.81 -20.87 -51.69
N VAL A 389 -9.87 -22.17 -51.39
CA VAL A 389 -10.91 -22.75 -50.55
C VAL A 389 -10.47 -22.73 -49.09
N PHE A 390 -11.29 -22.11 -48.24
CA PHE A 390 -10.95 -21.79 -46.86
C PHE A 390 -11.74 -22.62 -45.84
N SER A 391 -12.97 -22.98 -46.20
CA SER A 391 -13.83 -23.83 -45.39
C SER A 391 -14.70 -24.71 -46.29
N LEU A 392 -15.08 -25.89 -45.79
CA LEU A 392 -16.03 -26.77 -46.45
C LEU A 392 -17.05 -27.32 -45.45
N PRO A 393 -18.31 -27.52 -45.88
CA PRO A 393 -19.34 -28.14 -45.06
C PRO A 393 -19.08 -29.64 -44.88
N MET A 394 -19.19 -30.12 -43.64
CA MET A 394 -19.09 -31.54 -43.29
C MET A 394 -20.47 -32.15 -43.08
N PHE A 395 -20.67 -33.34 -43.65
CA PHE A 395 -21.84 -34.18 -43.44
C PHE A 395 -21.45 -35.51 -42.79
N VAL A 396 -22.41 -36.09 -42.07
CA VAL A 396 -22.27 -37.41 -41.44
C VAL A 396 -23.44 -38.27 -41.87
N PHE A 397 -23.15 -39.46 -42.37
CA PHE A 397 -24.14 -40.37 -42.97
C PHE A 397 -23.71 -41.82 -42.81
N THR A 398 -24.59 -42.74 -43.16
CA THR A 398 -24.41 -44.19 -42.99
C THR A 398 -24.37 -44.91 -44.34
N GLU A 399 -24.08 -46.20 -44.32
CA GLU A 399 -24.09 -47.03 -45.54
C GLU A 399 -25.48 -47.09 -46.20
N ALA A 400 -26.57 -46.98 -45.42
CA ALA A 400 -27.94 -46.95 -45.95
C ALA A 400 -28.22 -45.71 -46.81
N ASP A 401 -27.49 -44.63 -46.56
CA ASP A 401 -27.59 -43.36 -47.28
C ASP A 401 -26.80 -43.37 -48.59
N ILE A 402 -26.10 -44.47 -48.91
CA ILE A 402 -25.29 -44.63 -50.11
C ILE A 402 -25.99 -45.57 -51.10
N PHE A 403 -26.14 -45.12 -52.34
CA PHE A 403 -26.65 -45.90 -53.45
C PHE A 403 -25.50 -46.26 -54.42
N PRO A 404 -25.12 -47.55 -54.53
CA PRO A 404 -24.05 -47.99 -55.42
C PRO A 404 -24.53 -48.07 -56.88
N VAL A 405 -23.78 -47.45 -57.79
CA VAL A 405 -23.99 -47.47 -59.24
C VAL A 405 -22.71 -47.92 -59.93
N ASN A 406 -22.59 -49.22 -60.18
CA ASN A 406 -21.36 -49.85 -60.69
C ASN A 406 -20.15 -49.52 -59.78
N GLU A 407 -19.16 -48.75 -60.29
CA GLU A 407 -17.95 -48.34 -59.57
C GLU A 407 -18.11 -46.99 -58.83
N THR A 408 -19.27 -46.33 -58.95
CA THR A 408 -19.54 -45.01 -58.36
C THR A 408 -20.57 -45.12 -57.24
N TYR A 409 -20.41 -44.33 -56.18
CA TYR A 409 -21.39 -44.22 -55.10
C TYR A 409 -22.12 -42.88 -55.15
N ILE A 410 -23.43 -42.89 -54.93
CA ILE A 410 -24.27 -41.69 -54.97
C ILE A 410 -25.02 -41.57 -53.65
N HIS A 411 -25.11 -40.37 -53.10
CA HIS A 411 -25.91 -40.13 -51.91
C HIS A 411 -27.40 -40.32 -52.24
N ARG A 412 -28.09 -41.16 -51.47
CA ARG A 412 -29.48 -41.59 -51.72
C ARG A 412 -30.46 -40.43 -51.61
N ILE A 413 -30.19 -39.45 -50.74
CA ILE A 413 -31.01 -38.25 -50.55
C ILE A 413 -30.42 -37.11 -51.39
N ILE A 414 -31.26 -36.50 -52.23
CA ILE A 414 -30.85 -35.40 -53.12
C ILE A 414 -30.63 -34.08 -52.36
N ASN A 415 -31.47 -33.81 -51.35
CA ASN A 415 -31.39 -32.62 -50.50
C ASN A 415 -30.95 -33.02 -49.08
N ILE A 416 -29.64 -32.94 -48.83
CA ILE A 416 -29.02 -33.38 -47.57
C ILE A 416 -29.12 -32.36 -46.43
N GLY A 417 -29.58 -31.13 -46.71
CA GLY A 417 -29.94 -30.15 -45.69
C GLY A 417 -28.73 -29.46 -45.05
N MET A 418 -28.81 -29.20 -43.74
CA MET A 418 -27.77 -28.47 -43.00
C MET A 418 -26.56 -29.37 -42.70
N PRO A 419 -25.33 -28.87 -42.90
CA PRO A 419 -24.14 -29.60 -42.51
C PRO A 419 -24.06 -29.76 -40.98
N ARG A 420 -23.34 -30.80 -40.53
CA ARG A 420 -23.09 -31.01 -39.10
C ARG A 420 -22.17 -29.94 -38.53
N LYS A 421 -21.16 -29.52 -39.30
CA LYS A 421 -20.23 -28.45 -38.95
C LYS A 421 -19.56 -27.88 -40.19
N ILE A 422 -19.02 -26.68 -40.08
CA ILE A 422 -18.15 -26.07 -41.09
C ILE A 422 -16.70 -26.29 -40.69
N VAL A 423 -15.94 -26.95 -41.56
CA VAL A 423 -14.54 -27.30 -41.30
C VAL A 423 -13.65 -26.27 -41.97
N ARG A 424 -12.72 -25.70 -41.21
CA ARG A 424 -11.70 -24.77 -41.73
C ARG A 424 -10.53 -25.57 -42.30
N ILE A 425 -10.15 -25.26 -43.54
CA ILE A 425 -9.10 -25.98 -44.30
C ILE A 425 -7.76 -25.23 -44.24
N LYS A 426 -7.83 -23.92 -43.99
CA LYS A 426 -6.69 -23.03 -43.83
C LYS A 426 -6.77 -22.25 -42.52
N ASP A 427 -5.60 -21.92 -41.99
CA ASP A 427 -5.49 -21.08 -40.82
C ASP A 427 -5.95 -19.64 -41.14
N PRO A 428 -6.80 -19.00 -40.31
CA PRO A 428 -7.31 -17.64 -40.56
C PRO A 428 -6.20 -16.61 -40.84
N LEU A 429 -5.03 -16.73 -40.22
CA LEU A 429 -3.92 -15.80 -40.43
C LEU A 429 -3.22 -16.05 -41.78
N GLU A 430 -3.23 -17.29 -42.27
CA GLU A 430 -2.75 -17.61 -43.62
C GLU A 430 -3.68 -17.03 -44.70
N ILE A 431 -4.99 -16.95 -44.42
CA ILE A 431 -5.98 -16.32 -45.30
C ILE A 431 -5.73 -14.82 -45.36
N VAL A 432 -5.58 -14.17 -44.21
CA VAL A 432 -5.20 -12.75 -44.10
C VAL A 432 -3.89 -12.49 -44.84
N LYS A 433 -2.88 -13.34 -44.67
CA LYS A 433 -1.59 -13.26 -45.37
C LYS A 433 -1.77 -13.29 -46.88
N ASN A 434 -2.53 -14.25 -47.42
CA ASN A 434 -2.69 -14.41 -48.87
C ASN A 434 -3.44 -13.23 -49.51
N ILE A 435 -4.51 -12.74 -48.87
CA ILE A 435 -5.28 -11.58 -49.35
C ILE A 435 -4.42 -10.30 -49.29
N LEU A 436 -3.67 -10.10 -48.21
CA LEU A 436 -2.73 -8.98 -48.11
C LEU A 436 -1.63 -9.07 -49.18
N MET A 437 -1.02 -10.24 -49.39
CA MET A 437 0.02 -10.45 -50.40
C MET A 437 -0.46 -10.16 -51.83
N GLN A 438 -1.74 -10.39 -52.14
CA GLN A 438 -2.32 -10.04 -53.44
C GLN A 438 -2.49 -8.53 -53.63
N ARG A 439 -2.81 -7.80 -52.55
CA ARG A 439 -2.94 -6.33 -52.59
C ARG A 439 -1.58 -5.62 -52.51
N VAL A 440 -0.59 -6.23 -51.88
CA VAL A 440 0.79 -5.73 -51.76
C VAL A 440 1.63 -6.22 -52.95
N THR A 441 1.30 -5.73 -54.15
CA THR A 441 2.18 -5.91 -55.32
C THR A 441 3.21 -4.79 -55.38
N TRP A 442 4.46 -5.10 -55.79
CA TRP A 442 5.57 -4.14 -55.90
C TRP A 442 5.23 -2.90 -56.75
N THR A 443 4.34 -3.06 -57.73
CA THR A 443 3.80 -1.99 -58.57
C THR A 443 2.93 -1.00 -57.80
N ALA A 444 2.10 -1.49 -56.86
CA ALA A 444 1.27 -0.65 -55.99
C ALA A 444 2.12 0.10 -54.95
N SER A 445 3.17 -0.54 -54.43
CA SER A 445 4.13 0.07 -53.50
C SER A 445 4.93 1.21 -54.15
N LYS A 446 5.34 1.06 -55.42
CA LYS A 446 6.04 2.12 -56.18
C LYS A 446 5.18 3.34 -56.51
N GLN A 447 3.90 3.15 -56.84
CA GLN A 447 2.98 4.26 -57.15
C GLN A 447 2.73 5.19 -55.95
N ARG A 448 2.94 4.71 -54.73
CA ARG A 448 2.80 5.48 -53.48
C ARG A 448 4.12 5.97 -52.88
N GLY A 449 5.24 5.82 -53.58
CA GLY A 449 6.52 6.45 -53.22
C GLY A 449 7.45 5.64 -52.29
N LEU A 450 7.21 4.34 -52.08
CA LEU A 450 8.09 3.51 -51.25
C LEU A 450 9.47 3.31 -51.90
N VAL A 451 10.51 3.83 -51.25
CA VAL A 451 11.92 3.59 -51.58
C VAL A 451 12.47 2.52 -50.64
N LYS A 452 13.44 1.73 -51.12
CA LYS A 452 13.90 0.44 -50.58
C LYS A 452 14.43 0.43 -49.13
N ASN A 453 14.39 1.54 -48.39
CA ASN A 453 15.17 1.72 -47.14
C ASN A 453 14.45 2.39 -45.97
N GLU A 454 13.10 2.44 -45.93
CA GLU A 454 12.40 3.07 -44.79
C GLU A 454 11.44 2.11 -44.07
N TYR A 455 11.95 1.52 -42.97
CA TYR A 455 11.24 0.65 -42.03
C TYR A 455 9.94 1.30 -41.48
N GLN A 456 9.97 2.62 -41.24
CA GLN A 456 8.79 3.36 -40.76
C GLN A 456 7.68 3.45 -41.81
N GLN A 457 8.02 3.53 -43.11
CA GLN A 457 7.03 3.57 -44.18
C GLN A 457 6.29 2.23 -44.33
N PHE A 458 6.95 1.11 -44.07
CA PHE A 458 6.31 -0.21 -44.08
C PHE A 458 5.33 -0.41 -42.91
N ARG A 459 5.68 0.11 -41.71
CA ARG A 459 4.79 0.08 -40.54
C ARG A 459 3.55 0.97 -40.74
N SER A 460 3.73 2.17 -41.29
CA SER A 460 2.62 3.06 -41.67
C SER A 460 1.75 2.41 -42.76
N PHE A 461 2.37 1.76 -43.74
CA PHE A 461 1.66 1.04 -44.79
C PHE A 461 0.78 -0.10 -44.25
N LEU A 462 1.28 -0.93 -43.32
CA LEU A 462 0.49 -1.99 -42.68
C LEU A 462 -0.66 -1.44 -41.81
N ARG A 463 -0.51 -0.24 -41.23
CA ARG A 463 -1.55 0.44 -40.45
C ARG A 463 -2.61 1.14 -41.29
N GLU A 464 -2.29 1.52 -42.53
CA GLU A 464 -3.20 2.18 -43.49
C GLU A 464 -3.98 1.19 -44.37
N LEU A 465 -3.50 -0.05 -44.50
CA LEU A 465 -4.15 -1.13 -45.24
C LEU A 465 -5.53 -1.60 -44.69
N PRO A 466 -5.82 -1.58 -43.37
CA PRO A 466 -7.08 -2.05 -42.84
C PRO A 466 -8.23 -1.11 -43.26
N THR A 467 -9.03 -1.56 -44.22
CA THR A 467 -10.16 -0.84 -44.79
C THR A 467 -11.42 -1.69 -44.65
N ASN A 468 -12.60 -1.06 -44.60
CA ASN A 468 -13.87 -1.79 -44.54
C ASN A 468 -14.04 -2.77 -45.72
N GLU A 469 -13.47 -2.47 -46.89
CA GLU A 469 -13.44 -3.37 -48.03
C GLU A 469 -12.54 -4.60 -47.79
N LEU A 470 -11.39 -4.44 -47.12
CA LEU A 470 -10.53 -5.56 -46.73
C LEU A 470 -11.21 -6.46 -45.70
N TYR A 471 -11.88 -5.86 -44.71
CA TYR A 471 -12.65 -6.60 -43.71
C TYR A 471 -13.84 -7.33 -44.34
N SER A 472 -14.51 -6.73 -45.32
CA SER A 472 -15.56 -7.41 -46.10
C SER A 472 -15.01 -8.59 -46.90
N GLU A 473 -13.87 -8.42 -47.58
CA GLU A 473 -13.24 -9.48 -48.37
C GLU A 473 -12.75 -10.64 -47.48
N ILE A 474 -12.20 -10.34 -46.30
CA ILE A 474 -11.78 -11.35 -45.31
C ILE A 474 -13.00 -11.99 -44.63
N SER A 475 -14.05 -11.21 -44.35
CA SER A 475 -15.32 -11.70 -43.79
C SER A 475 -16.00 -12.68 -44.75
N GLU A 476 -16.01 -12.37 -46.05
CA GLU A 476 -16.50 -13.27 -47.10
C GLU A 476 -15.59 -14.50 -47.30
N ALA A 477 -14.27 -14.32 -47.30
CA ALA A 477 -13.32 -15.43 -47.49
C ALA A 477 -13.25 -16.39 -46.29
N CYS A 478 -13.32 -15.87 -45.07
CA CYS A 478 -13.27 -16.66 -43.82
C CYS A 478 -14.66 -17.07 -43.32
N ASP A 479 -15.73 -16.63 -43.98
CA ASP A 479 -17.14 -16.75 -43.56
C ASP A 479 -17.32 -16.44 -42.06
N CYS A 480 -16.80 -15.28 -41.66
CA CYS A 480 -16.80 -14.76 -40.29
C CYS A 480 -17.46 -13.38 -40.21
N SER A 481 -17.87 -12.95 -39.02
CA SER A 481 -18.44 -11.61 -38.85
C SER A 481 -17.41 -10.52 -39.17
N MET A 482 -17.88 -9.34 -39.54
CA MET A 482 -16.97 -8.22 -39.84
C MET A 482 -16.07 -7.88 -38.64
N LYS A 483 -16.58 -8.06 -37.42
CA LYS A 483 -15.83 -7.91 -36.17
C LYS A 483 -14.74 -8.97 -36.01
N GLU A 484 -15.02 -10.23 -36.32
CA GLU A 484 -14.01 -11.29 -36.31
C GLU A 484 -12.97 -11.11 -37.42
N SER A 485 -13.36 -10.60 -38.59
CA SER A 485 -12.42 -10.26 -39.67
C SER A 485 -11.44 -9.16 -39.25
N GLU A 486 -11.94 -8.16 -38.51
CA GLU A 486 -11.13 -7.10 -37.93
C GLU A 486 -10.17 -7.65 -36.86
N GLU A 487 -10.66 -8.55 -36.00
CA GLU A 487 -9.86 -9.27 -35.00
C GLU A 487 -8.72 -10.06 -35.66
N TYR A 488 -8.99 -10.81 -36.74
CA TYR A 488 -7.96 -11.58 -37.46
C TYR A 488 -6.91 -10.70 -38.12
N VAL A 489 -7.30 -9.55 -38.69
CA VAL A 489 -6.35 -8.58 -39.23
C VAL A 489 -5.52 -7.95 -38.11
N LYS A 490 -6.13 -7.59 -36.98
CA LYS A 490 -5.41 -7.08 -35.81
C LYS A 490 -4.43 -8.12 -35.24
N MET A 491 -4.83 -9.39 -35.16
CA MET A 491 -3.97 -10.48 -34.74
C MET A 491 -2.80 -10.68 -35.72
N PHE A 492 -3.06 -10.59 -37.03
CA PHE A 492 -2.01 -10.70 -38.05
C PHE A 492 -1.03 -9.52 -37.96
N ILE A 493 -1.51 -8.28 -37.81
CA ILE A 493 -0.66 -7.09 -37.62
C ILE A 493 0.11 -7.18 -36.31
N ARG A 494 -0.51 -7.58 -35.20
CA ARG A 494 0.20 -7.82 -33.92
C ARG A 494 1.26 -8.89 -34.04
N ARG A 495 0.99 -9.96 -34.80
CA ARG A 495 1.96 -11.04 -35.04
C ARG A 495 3.09 -10.56 -35.96
N ALA A 496 2.78 -9.77 -36.99
CA ALA A 496 3.79 -9.11 -37.82
C ALA A 496 4.63 -8.11 -37.01
N ASP A 497 4.01 -7.28 -36.18
CA ASP A 497 4.67 -6.41 -35.21
C ASP A 497 5.52 -7.25 -34.26
N SER A 498 5.04 -8.41 -33.76
CA SER A 498 5.85 -9.30 -32.91
C SER A 498 7.03 -9.98 -33.61
N TYR A 499 7.02 -10.10 -34.94
CA TYR A 499 8.18 -10.54 -35.72
C TYR A 499 9.13 -9.38 -36.05
N LEU A 500 8.66 -8.14 -35.91
CA LEU A 500 9.38 -6.89 -36.18
C LEU A 500 9.85 -6.16 -34.90
N ASP A 501 9.32 -6.53 -33.73
CA ASP A 501 9.63 -6.00 -32.38
C ASP A 501 10.55 -6.93 -31.58
N VAL A 502 11.12 -7.99 -32.19
CA VAL A 502 12.14 -8.80 -31.50
C VAL A 502 13.54 -8.31 -31.83
N THR A 503 14.15 -7.67 -30.84
CA THR A 503 15.59 -7.45 -30.67
C THR A 503 16.49 -8.69 -30.86
N ASP A 504 15.92 -9.89 -31.05
CA ASP A 504 16.65 -11.16 -31.14
C ASP A 504 16.93 -11.65 -32.58
N LEU A 505 16.26 -11.12 -33.61
CA LEU A 505 16.55 -11.53 -35.00
C LEU A 505 17.57 -10.60 -35.70
N GLU A 506 17.65 -9.34 -35.26
CA GLU A 506 18.69 -8.41 -35.71
C GLU A 506 20.06 -8.81 -35.16
N SER A 507 20.14 -9.37 -33.95
CA SER A 507 21.41 -9.72 -33.31
C SER A 507 22.15 -10.84 -34.03
N GLU A 508 21.48 -11.90 -34.51
CA GLU A 508 22.15 -12.98 -35.26
C GLU A 508 22.58 -12.55 -36.67
N ILE A 509 21.73 -11.81 -37.38
CA ILE A 509 22.01 -11.36 -38.74
C ILE A 509 23.11 -10.28 -38.73
N ILE A 510 23.03 -9.30 -37.84
CA ILE A 510 24.04 -8.25 -37.67
C ILE A 510 25.35 -8.83 -37.12
N SER A 511 25.31 -9.78 -36.17
CA SER A 511 26.52 -10.48 -35.71
C SER A 511 27.21 -11.23 -36.83
N SER A 512 26.46 -11.90 -37.70
CA SER A 512 27.04 -12.61 -38.86
C SER A 512 27.68 -11.66 -39.87
N ILE A 513 27.15 -10.44 -40.03
CA ILE A 513 27.67 -9.44 -40.97
C ILE A 513 28.89 -8.71 -40.39
N ILE A 514 28.86 -8.36 -39.09
CA ILE A 514 29.97 -7.73 -38.36
C ILE A 514 31.16 -8.69 -38.21
N GLN A 515 30.91 -9.99 -37.96
CA GLN A 515 31.97 -11.00 -37.85
C GLN A 515 32.68 -11.28 -39.18
N ASN A 516 31.98 -11.10 -40.31
CA ASN A 516 32.51 -11.45 -41.62
C ASN A 516 33.08 -10.25 -42.41
N HIS A 517 32.79 -9.00 -42.03
CA HIS A 517 33.30 -7.81 -42.71
C HIS A 517 33.83 -6.74 -41.74
N SER A 518 35.15 -6.76 -41.50
CA SER A 518 35.85 -5.87 -40.57
C SER A 518 35.76 -4.38 -40.93
N GLU A 519 35.75 -4.03 -42.22
CA GLU A 519 35.56 -2.63 -42.66
C GLU A 519 34.15 -2.10 -42.34
N PHE A 520 33.13 -2.95 -42.43
CA PHE A 520 31.76 -2.57 -42.13
C PHE A 520 31.56 -2.38 -40.62
N ALA A 521 32.23 -3.21 -39.79
CA ALA A 521 32.24 -3.07 -38.34
C ALA A 521 32.84 -1.73 -37.87
N GLU A 522 33.95 -1.29 -38.50
CA GLU A 522 34.57 0.00 -38.18
C GLU A 522 33.71 1.18 -38.66
N ILE A 523 33.09 1.09 -39.83
CA ILE A 523 32.17 2.12 -40.34
C ILE A 523 30.94 2.25 -39.43
N CYS A 524 30.36 1.13 -38.97
CA CYS A 524 29.22 1.17 -38.05
C CYS A 524 29.60 1.74 -36.68
N LYS A 525 30.77 1.40 -36.12
CA LYS A 525 31.25 1.99 -34.87
C LYS A 525 31.51 3.49 -35.01
N ALA A 526 32.08 3.92 -36.13
CA ALA A 526 32.33 5.33 -36.40
C ALA A 526 31.02 6.11 -36.59
N ALA A 527 30.06 5.57 -37.35
CA ALA A 527 28.75 6.19 -37.58
C ALA A 527 27.93 6.30 -36.28
N ILE A 528 27.89 5.24 -35.46
CA ILE A 528 27.20 5.28 -34.15
C ILE A 528 27.90 6.25 -33.20
N ALA A 529 29.24 6.32 -33.22
CA ALA A 529 29.97 7.27 -32.39
C ALA A 529 29.74 8.72 -32.82
N ASP A 530 29.59 8.99 -34.12
CA ASP A 530 29.33 10.33 -34.65
C ASP A 530 27.86 10.75 -34.47
N GLU A 531 26.90 9.84 -34.67
CA GLU A 531 25.47 10.09 -34.38
C GLU A 531 25.23 10.28 -32.88
N TRP A 532 25.81 9.45 -32.02
CA TRP A 532 25.71 9.64 -30.57
C TRP A 532 26.32 10.97 -30.12
N LYS A 533 27.45 11.37 -30.70
CA LYS A 533 28.07 12.68 -30.42
C LYS A 533 27.24 13.85 -30.94
N GLN A 534 26.52 13.70 -32.05
CA GLN A 534 25.62 14.73 -32.57
C GLN A 534 24.33 14.85 -31.74
N GLU A 535 23.70 13.73 -31.41
CA GLU A 535 22.47 13.69 -30.62
C GLU A 535 22.69 14.18 -29.19
N ASN A 536 23.84 13.87 -28.60
CA ASN A 536 24.21 14.31 -27.26
C ASN A 536 25.09 15.57 -27.28
N ALA A 537 25.27 16.24 -28.42
CA ALA A 537 26.16 17.40 -28.54
C ALA A 537 25.76 18.54 -27.58
N THR A 538 24.46 18.81 -27.46
CA THR A 538 23.92 19.85 -26.56
C THR A 538 24.05 19.46 -25.10
N GLN A 539 23.79 18.19 -24.75
CA GLN A 539 23.97 17.67 -23.40
C GLN A 539 25.45 17.62 -23.00
N ILE A 540 26.36 17.29 -23.91
CA ILE A 540 27.80 17.31 -23.70
C ILE A 540 28.30 18.75 -23.52
N VAL A 541 27.78 19.71 -24.30
CA VAL A 541 28.12 21.14 -24.12
C VAL A 541 27.59 21.68 -22.79
N GLN A 542 26.35 21.35 -22.40
CA GLN A 542 25.80 21.73 -21.10
C GLN A 542 26.56 21.07 -19.94
N ALA A 543 26.81 19.77 -20.02
CA ALA A 543 27.54 19.03 -18.99
C ALA A 543 28.99 19.53 -18.89
N ASN A 544 29.67 19.84 -19.99
CA ASN A 544 31.01 20.42 -19.95
C ASN A 544 31.02 21.86 -19.41
N ALA A 545 29.99 22.67 -19.71
CA ALA A 545 29.86 24.01 -19.15
C ALA A 545 29.56 23.98 -17.64
N GLU A 546 28.72 23.06 -17.19
CA GLU A 546 28.48 22.80 -15.77
C GLU A 546 29.74 22.27 -15.09
N LEU A 547 30.49 21.38 -15.75
CA LEU A 547 31.72 20.82 -15.21
C LEU A 547 32.83 21.87 -15.12
N GLU A 548 32.98 22.76 -16.11
CA GLU A 548 33.89 23.92 -16.03
C GLU A 548 33.46 24.91 -14.93
N LEU A 549 32.15 25.15 -14.78
CA LEU A 549 31.63 26.04 -13.73
C LEU A 549 31.86 25.45 -12.33
N VAL A 550 31.67 24.14 -12.17
CA VAL A 550 31.94 23.43 -10.91
C VAL A 550 33.44 23.36 -10.66
N GLN A 551 34.26 23.10 -11.68
CA GLN A 551 35.72 23.14 -11.53
C GLN A 551 36.24 24.53 -11.14
N GLY A 552 35.69 25.59 -11.74
CA GLY A 552 35.97 26.97 -11.37
C GLY A 552 35.61 27.27 -9.92
N LYS A 553 34.40 26.88 -9.49
CA LYS A 553 33.98 27.02 -8.09
C LYS A 553 34.89 26.22 -7.14
N VAL A 554 35.33 25.02 -7.53
CA VAL A 554 36.26 24.20 -6.72
C VAL A 554 37.65 24.83 -6.66
N THR A 555 38.14 25.45 -7.74
CA THR A 555 39.42 26.19 -7.70
C THR A 555 39.32 27.44 -6.85
N ASP A 556 38.24 28.20 -6.95
CA ASP A 556 38.00 29.40 -6.14
C ASP A 556 37.88 29.02 -4.65
N GLN A 557 37.13 27.97 -4.33
CA GLN A 557 37.03 27.45 -2.97
C GLN A 557 38.36 26.93 -2.44
N LYS A 558 39.20 26.30 -3.28
CA LYS A 558 40.55 25.88 -2.88
C LYS A 558 41.48 27.07 -2.64
N GLU A 559 41.36 28.13 -3.41
CA GLU A 559 42.15 29.35 -3.21
C GLU A 559 41.71 30.09 -1.92
N VAL A 560 40.40 30.20 -1.68
CA VAL A 560 39.84 30.73 -0.42
C VAL A 560 40.25 29.87 0.76
N LEU A 561 40.17 28.54 0.65
CA LEU A 561 40.61 27.63 1.71
C LEU A 561 42.12 27.73 1.96
N GLY A 562 42.92 27.95 0.91
CA GLY A 562 44.34 28.25 1.01
C GLY A 562 44.61 29.57 1.76
N GLN A 563 43.85 30.63 1.48
CA GLN A 563 43.94 31.91 2.20
C GLN A 563 43.53 31.78 3.66
N ILE A 564 42.38 31.16 3.95
CA ILE A 564 41.92 30.93 5.32
C ILE A 564 42.90 30.06 6.10
N THR A 565 43.47 29.03 5.47
CA THR A 565 44.50 28.19 6.12
C THR A 565 45.74 29.01 6.44
N LYS A 566 46.17 29.89 5.53
CA LYS A 566 47.31 30.78 5.75
C LYS A 566 47.04 31.77 6.89
N GLU A 567 45.88 32.44 6.89
CA GLU A 567 45.45 33.34 7.96
C GLU A 567 45.33 32.62 9.30
N TYR A 568 44.79 31.40 9.32
CA TYR A 568 44.75 30.57 10.52
C TYR A 568 46.16 30.25 11.03
N THR A 569 47.10 29.89 10.15
CA THR A 569 48.48 29.63 10.57
C THR A 569 49.18 30.90 11.09
N GLU A 570 48.94 32.05 10.47
CA GLU A 570 49.46 33.34 10.93
C GLU A 570 48.88 33.71 12.31
N LYS A 571 47.55 33.58 12.48
CA LYS A 571 46.88 33.83 13.77
C LYS A 571 47.29 32.84 14.85
N LYS A 572 47.55 31.58 14.49
CA LYS A 572 48.07 30.58 15.43
C LYS A 572 49.48 30.93 15.90
N VAL A 573 50.36 31.39 15.00
CA VAL A 573 51.69 31.87 15.37
C VAL A 573 51.58 33.12 16.25
N GLU A 574 50.71 34.09 15.91
CA GLU A 574 50.46 35.27 16.76
C GLU A 574 49.94 34.89 18.15
N LEU A 575 49.11 33.85 18.25
CA LEU A 575 48.61 33.34 19.52
C LEU A 575 49.74 32.68 20.32
N GLU A 576 50.58 31.86 19.69
CA GLU A 576 51.75 31.23 20.32
C GLU A 576 52.75 32.31 20.80
N ASP A 577 52.98 33.36 20.03
CA ASP A 577 53.81 34.51 20.40
C ASP A 577 53.19 35.29 21.56
N SER A 578 51.86 35.51 21.54
CA SER A 578 51.13 36.20 22.61
C SER A 578 51.11 35.37 23.90
N LEU A 579 50.94 34.05 23.80
CA LEU A 579 51.03 33.13 24.93
C LEU A 579 52.45 33.10 25.49
N SER A 580 53.48 33.11 24.64
CA SER A 580 54.88 33.25 25.06
C SER A 580 55.13 34.58 25.77
N ALA A 581 54.56 35.68 25.27
CA ALA A 581 54.65 37.00 25.90
C ALA A 581 53.90 37.05 27.24
N ILE A 582 52.73 36.41 27.34
CA ILE A 582 52.01 36.24 28.61
C ILE A 582 52.82 35.40 29.58
N GLU A 583 53.46 34.32 29.12
CA GLU A 583 54.31 33.48 29.96
C GLU A 583 55.56 34.25 30.42
N GLN A 584 56.17 35.05 29.55
CA GLN A 584 57.25 35.97 29.93
C GLN A 584 56.77 37.05 30.90
N GLN A 585 55.55 37.58 30.75
CA GLN A 585 54.97 38.54 31.68
C GLN A 585 54.59 37.89 33.01
N LYS A 586 54.11 36.65 33.02
CA LYS A 586 53.90 35.85 34.23
C LYS A 586 55.23 35.57 34.91
N GLN A 587 56.26 35.21 34.16
CA GLN A 587 57.59 35.00 34.69
C GLN A 587 58.19 36.32 35.23
N LEU A 588 57.94 37.44 34.55
CA LEU A 588 58.31 38.77 35.04
C LEU A 588 57.51 39.14 36.29
N ALA A 589 56.22 38.81 36.36
CA ALA A 589 55.37 39.04 37.52
C ALA A 589 55.82 38.16 38.70
N VAL A 590 56.20 36.90 38.45
CA VAL A 590 56.80 35.99 39.42
C VAL A 590 58.18 36.50 39.84
N ASP A 591 59.01 37.01 38.94
CA ASP A 591 60.32 37.58 39.26
C ASP A 591 60.20 38.94 39.99
N VAL A 592 59.18 39.73 39.68
CA VAL A 592 58.84 40.97 40.39
C VAL A 592 58.26 40.63 41.76
N GLU A 593 57.38 39.65 41.88
CA GLU A 593 56.89 39.12 43.15
C GLU A 593 58.03 38.48 43.94
N MET A 594 59.00 37.82 43.31
CA MET A 594 60.18 37.26 43.94
C MET A 594 61.11 38.38 44.42
N LYS A 595 61.34 39.43 43.62
CA LYS A 595 62.12 40.61 44.04
C LYS A 595 61.41 41.48 45.06
N VAL A 596 60.07 41.56 45.01
CA VAL A 596 59.24 42.23 46.01
C VAL A 596 59.21 41.38 47.28
N ALA A 597 59.12 40.06 47.18
CA ALA A 597 59.25 39.12 48.28
C ALA A 597 60.67 39.13 48.86
N GLU A 598 61.71 39.34 48.05
CA GLU A 598 63.11 39.48 48.46
C GLU A 598 63.36 40.84 49.12
N ARG A 599 62.71 41.92 48.63
CA ARG A 599 62.68 43.23 49.32
C ARG A 599 61.84 43.21 50.60
N ILE A 600 60.73 42.49 50.61
CA ILE A 600 59.91 42.22 51.79
C ILE A 600 60.66 41.28 52.72
N GLU A 601 61.49 40.35 52.24
CA GLU A 601 62.40 39.51 53.04
C GLU A 601 63.55 40.32 53.60
N GLN A 602 64.12 41.28 52.86
CA GLN A 602 65.12 42.20 53.38
C GLN A 602 64.50 43.16 54.42
N ALA A 603 63.27 43.63 54.20
CA ALA A 603 62.50 44.38 55.19
C ALA A 603 62.08 43.51 56.38
N ARG A 604 61.74 42.24 56.14
CA ARG A 604 61.47 41.23 57.18
C ARG A 604 62.74 40.78 57.88
N LYS A 605 63.93 40.83 57.29
CA LYS A 605 65.22 40.60 57.97
C LYS A 605 65.48 41.75 58.94
N ASN A 606 65.23 42.99 58.52
CA ASN A 606 65.27 44.15 59.42
C ASN A 606 64.21 44.12 60.54
N VAL A 607 63.09 43.41 60.35
CA VAL A 607 62.03 43.20 61.37
C VAL A 607 62.22 41.88 62.16
N ALA A 608 62.90 40.88 61.58
CA ALA A 608 63.19 39.59 62.19
C ALA A 608 64.43 39.68 63.09
N ASP A 609 65.36 40.59 62.82
CA ASP A 609 66.37 40.99 63.81
C ASP A 609 65.70 41.61 65.06
N PHE A 610 64.50 42.19 64.92
CA PHE A 610 63.73 42.73 66.05
C PHE A 610 62.84 41.70 66.77
N ILE A 611 62.37 40.63 66.10
CA ILE A 611 61.48 39.61 66.72
C ILE A 611 62.21 38.31 67.11
N THR A 612 63.43 38.09 66.64
CA THR A 612 64.30 36.99 67.14
C THR A 612 64.80 37.26 68.57
N ASP A 613 64.65 38.49 69.08
CA ASP A 613 64.77 38.84 70.50
C ASP A 613 63.54 38.45 71.34
N MET A 614 62.42 38.11 70.71
CA MET A 614 61.20 37.69 71.41
C MET A 614 60.71 36.34 70.91
N ALA A 615 61.65 35.43 71.01
CA ALA A 615 61.42 34.20 71.72
C ALA A 615 60.57 33.12 71.04
N PHE A 616 61.37 32.17 70.56
CA PHE A 616 61.33 30.79 71.01
C PHE A 616 60.22 29.91 70.42
N TYR A 617 60.67 29.11 69.44
CA TYR A 617 60.31 27.71 69.21
C TYR A 617 58.90 27.41 68.65
N GLN A 618 58.87 27.32 67.32
CA GLN A 618 58.32 26.19 66.54
C GLN A 618 58.31 24.84 67.31
N PRO A 619 57.52 23.78 66.95
CA PRO A 619 57.32 23.36 65.54
C PRO A 619 56.08 22.50 65.14
N LEU A 620 55.99 22.29 63.80
CA LEU A 620 55.57 21.09 63.05
C LEU A 620 54.06 20.78 62.93
N ALA A 621 53.48 20.87 61.73
CA ALA A 621 53.48 19.88 60.61
C ALA A 621 52.20 19.02 60.68
N VAL A 622 51.62 18.40 59.65
CA VAL A 622 52.00 17.78 58.36
C VAL A 622 50.64 17.77 57.60
N GLY A 623 50.44 17.93 56.29
CA GLY A 623 51.24 17.65 55.11
C GLY A 623 50.36 16.82 54.16
N THR A 624 50.44 17.15 52.86
CA THR A 624 50.17 16.29 51.68
C THR A 624 48.72 15.78 51.48
N VAL A 625 48.18 15.68 50.27
CA VAL A 625 48.67 14.86 49.15
C VAL A 625 48.00 15.29 47.82
N ALA A 626 48.83 15.33 46.78
CA ALA A 626 48.67 15.01 45.35
C ALA A 626 47.44 15.46 44.53
N ILE A 627 47.76 16.27 43.51
CA ILE A 627 47.65 16.00 42.06
C ILE A 627 46.48 15.13 41.62
N SER A 628 45.50 15.77 40.99
CA SER A 628 44.57 15.14 40.05
C SER A 628 44.59 15.89 38.72
N GLN A 629 44.65 15.09 37.66
CA GLN A 629 44.51 15.46 36.26
C GLN A 629 43.18 16.19 36.04
N THR A 630 43.21 17.30 35.30
CA THR A 630 42.01 18.06 34.95
C THR A 630 41.22 17.33 33.87
N ASN A 631 40.19 16.61 34.31
CA ASN A 631 39.03 16.27 33.50
C ASN A 631 38.40 17.57 32.98
N VAL A 632 38.10 17.62 31.68
CA VAL A 632 37.19 18.64 31.13
C VAL A 632 35.81 18.30 31.67
N SER A 633 35.22 19.15 32.53
CA SER A 633 33.84 18.94 32.99
C SER A 633 32.90 19.18 31.82
N SER A 634 32.07 18.20 31.50
CA SER A 634 30.88 18.39 30.69
C SER A 634 29.85 19.07 31.60
N ASP A 635 29.76 20.40 31.54
CA ASP A 635 28.77 21.13 32.32
C ASP A 635 27.36 20.73 31.85
N ILE A 636 26.52 20.33 32.81
CA ILE A 636 25.23 19.68 32.59
C ILE A 636 24.14 20.70 32.22
N PHE A 637 24.33 21.96 32.61
CA PHE A 637 23.61 23.11 32.10
C PHE A 637 24.61 24.11 31.49
N THR A 638 24.30 24.65 30.32
CA THR A 638 25.12 25.68 29.65
C THR A 638 24.23 26.83 29.21
N GLU A 639 24.61 28.06 29.57
CA GLU A 639 23.85 29.26 29.20
C GLU A 639 23.97 29.58 27.71
N GLY A 640 22.90 30.13 27.16
CA GLY A 640 22.85 30.54 25.76
C GLY A 640 23.84 31.67 25.46
N LYS A 641 24.64 31.53 24.40
CA LYS A 641 25.60 32.55 23.97
C LYS A 641 24.87 33.78 23.45
N ILE A 642 25.21 34.96 23.97
CA ILE A 642 24.68 36.26 23.53
C ILE A 642 25.26 36.61 22.13
N LEU A 643 24.40 37.07 21.22
CA LEU A 643 24.80 37.52 19.89
C LEU A 643 25.39 38.94 19.92
N PRO A 644 26.28 39.30 18.99
CA PRO A 644 26.85 40.64 18.93
C PRO A 644 25.76 41.71 18.76
N THR A 645 25.64 42.62 19.74
CA THR A 645 24.53 43.59 19.84
C THR A 645 24.55 44.68 18.75
N GLU A 646 25.63 44.78 17.97
CA GLU A 646 25.83 45.83 16.96
C GLU A 646 25.03 45.58 15.66
N GLU A 647 24.50 44.37 15.45
CA GLU A 647 23.77 43.97 14.23
C GLU A 647 22.28 43.64 14.48
N ILE A 648 21.79 43.77 15.72
CA ILE A 648 20.44 43.31 16.10
C ILE A 648 19.44 44.47 16.07
N GLU A 649 18.43 44.38 15.21
CA GLU A 649 17.35 45.36 15.12
C GLU A 649 16.19 45.05 16.09
N PRO A 650 15.56 46.07 16.71
CA PRO A 650 14.40 45.87 17.57
C PRO A 650 13.13 45.64 16.76
N ASP A 651 12.40 44.57 17.09
CA ASP A 651 11.05 44.34 16.61
C ASP A 651 10.04 45.15 17.44
N ASN A 652 9.05 45.76 16.78
CA ASN A 652 8.01 46.59 17.41
C ASN A 652 6.66 45.88 17.48
N THR A 653 6.43 44.90 16.60
CA THR A 653 5.18 44.14 16.53
C THR A 653 5.45 42.66 16.44
N TRP A 654 4.48 41.85 16.87
CA TRP A 654 4.54 40.39 16.71
C TRP A 654 4.70 39.95 15.25
N LEU A 655 4.24 40.75 14.27
CA LEU A 655 4.38 40.45 12.86
C LEU A 655 5.83 40.66 12.37
N GLU A 656 6.48 41.73 12.83
CA GLU A 656 7.92 41.94 12.61
C GLU A 656 8.71 40.79 13.24
N GLN A 657 8.38 40.43 14.49
CA GLN A 657 8.99 39.32 15.20
C GLN A 657 8.84 37.97 14.48
N GLN A 658 7.66 37.68 13.92
CA GLN A 658 7.43 36.48 13.12
C GLN A 658 8.32 36.44 11.87
N ASN A 659 8.48 37.56 11.18
CA ASN A 659 9.37 37.65 10.02
C ASN A 659 10.83 37.42 10.42
N THR A 660 11.27 37.99 11.54
CA THR A 660 12.61 37.73 12.09
C THR A 660 12.79 36.24 12.36
N ILE A 661 11.83 35.59 13.04
CA ILE A 661 11.87 34.14 13.28
C ILE A 661 11.96 33.37 11.96
N MET A 662 11.17 33.73 10.94
CA MET A 662 11.21 33.08 9.63
C MET A 662 12.60 33.14 8.99
N TYR A 663 13.27 34.31 8.99
CA TYR A 663 14.61 34.44 8.42
C TYR A 663 15.65 33.62 9.20
N GLU A 664 15.60 33.66 10.54
CA GLU A 664 16.52 32.89 11.37
C GLU A 664 16.31 31.37 11.21
N LEU A 665 15.06 30.92 11.06
CA LEU A 665 14.76 29.51 10.78
C LEU A 665 15.32 29.07 9.41
N ALA A 666 15.31 29.94 8.40
CA ALA A 666 15.94 29.64 7.11
C ALA A 666 17.47 29.44 7.27
N GLU A 667 18.13 30.25 8.11
CA GLU A 667 19.55 30.07 8.46
C GLU A 667 19.82 28.79 9.28
N ALA A 668 18.81 28.31 10.02
CA ALA A 668 18.84 27.01 10.69
C ALA A 668 18.63 25.82 9.73
N GLY A 669 18.51 26.05 8.42
CA GLY A 669 18.37 25.02 7.40
C GLY A 669 16.92 24.64 7.07
N VAL A 670 15.93 25.37 7.61
CA VAL A 670 14.51 25.19 7.26
C VAL A 670 14.27 25.68 5.83
N SER A 671 13.55 24.89 5.05
CA SER A 671 13.17 25.23 3.69
C SER A 671 12.36 26.51 3.65
N GLU A 672 12.64 27.38 2.67
CA GLU A 672 11.91 28.65 2.48
C GLU A 672 10.39 28.44 2.33
N ARG A 673 9.99 27.28 1.79
CA ARG A 673 8.56 26.87 1.69
C ARG A 673 7.88 26.78 3.05
N PHE A 674 8.58 26.32 4.08
CA PHE A 674 8.03 26.01 5.39
C PHE A 674 8.43 27.01 6.47
N ALA A 675 9.40 27.89 6.22
CA ALA A 675 9.94 28.82 7.20
C ALA A 675 8.86 29.74 7.80
N ALA A 676 7.95 30.29 6.98
CA ALA A 676 6.89 31.18 7.46
C ALA A 676 5.87 30.43 8.34
N GLY A 677 5.35 29.30 7.85
CA GLY A 677 4.41 28.47 8.60
C GLY A 677 5.02 27.89 9.89
N LEU A 678 6.29 27.49 9.86
CA LEU A 678 7.00 27.01 11.05
C LEU A 678 7.26 28.15 12.04
N ALA A 679 7.61 29.35 11.57
CA ALA A 679 7.73 30.54 12.42
C ALA A 679 6.41 30.84 13.14
N ALA A 680 5.28 30.81 12.41
CA ALA A 680 3.96 30.97 12.99
C ALA A 680 3.63 29.88 14.01
N TYR A 681 3.95 28.62 13.71
CA TYR A 681 3.70 27.48 14.58
C TYR A 681 4.50 27.53 15.90
N ILE A 682 5.82 27.77 15.82
CA ILE A 682 6.69 27.85 16.99
C ILE A 682 6.33 29.09 17.82
N TYR A 683 6.05 30.22 17.17
CA TYR A 683 5.61 31.43 17.86
C TYR A 683 4.25 31.23 18.56
N ALA A 684 3.30 30.54 17.92
CA ALA A 684 2.03 30.14 18.54
C ALA A 684 2.24 29.27 19.78
N ALA A 685 3.15 28.29 19.71
CA ALA A 685 3.50 27.45 20.85
C ALA A 685 4.14 28.26 21.99
N TYR A 686 5.01 29.22 21.65
CA TYR A 686 5.65 30.12 22.60
C TYR A 686 4.65 31.00 23.37
N VAL A 687 3.76 31.71 22.67
CA VAL A 687 2.79 32.60 23.33
C VAL A 687 1.82 31.81 24.23
N ASN A 688 1.52 30.56 23.87
CA ASN A 688 0.70 29.67 24.70
C ASN A 688 1.48 28.90 25.78
N ASN A 689 2.81 29.06 25.86
CA ASN A 689 3.69 28.29 26.74
C ASN A 689 3.47 26.77 26.63
N ILE A 690 3.40 26.28 25.39
CA ILE A 690 3.26 24.86 25.04
C ILE A 690 4.64 24.35 24.60
N PRO A 691 5.33 23.53 25.41
CA PRO A 691 6.64 23.00 25.05
C PRO A 691 6.63 22.23 23.72
N LEU A 692 7.74 22.29 23.01
CA LEU A 692 7.94 21.59 21.74
C LEU A 692 8.88 20.41 21.90
N LEU A 693 8.75 19.44 21.00
CA LEU A 693 9.65 18.31 20.86
C LEU A 693 10.08 18.20 19.40
N LEU A 694 11.29 18.67 19.10
CA LEU A 694 11.85 18.65 17.75
C LEU A 694 12.71 17.38 17.59
N ALA A 695 12.35 16.52 16.65
CA ALA A 695 13.11 15.31 16.36
C ALA A 695 13.63 15.32 14.93
N GLY A 696 14.92 14.99 14.74
CA GLY A 696 15.59 14.92 13.44
C GLY A 696 16.67 16.01 13.22
N PRO A 697 17.12 16.21 11.96
CA PRO A 697 18.22 17.10 11.62
C PRO A 697 17.86 18.57 11.87
N GLY A 698 18.82 19.35 12.36
CA GLY A 698 18.62 20.79 12.58
C GLY A 698 17.73 21.14 13.78
N ALA A 699 17.23 20.16 14.54
CA ALA A 699 16.37 20.40 15.71
C ALA A 699 16.99 21.36 16.73
N ARG A 700 18.30 21.23 16.97
CA ARG A 700 19.04 22.11 17.89
C ARG A 700 19.16 23.51 17.33
N GLU A 701 19.53 23.62 16.06
CA GLU A 701 19.71 24.89 15.37
C GLU A 701 18.39 25.67 15.24
N ILE A 702 17.25 24.99 15.07
CA ILE A 702 15.92 25.60 15.08
C ILE A 702 15.62 26.23 16.45
N ALA A 703 15.95 25.55 17.55
CA ALA A 703 15.77 26.09 18.90
C ALA A 703 16.67 27.32 19.15
N ASP A 704 17.92 27.25 18.70
CA ASP A 704 18.88 28.35 18.80
C ASP A 704 18.46 29.56 17.93
N ALA A 705 17.99 29.32 16.70
CA ALA A 705 17.46 30.35 15.80
C ALA A 705 16.22 31.04 16.36
N PHE A 706 15.29 30.26 16.92
CA PHE A 706 14.12 30.82 17.59
C PHE A 706 14.52 31.71 18.77
N SER A 707 15.44 31.25 19.62
CA SER A 707 15.95 32.06 20.73
C SER A 707 16.68 33.32 20.25
N ALA A 708 17.49 33.19 19.20
CA ALA A 708 18.22 34.30 18.58
C ALA A 708 17.26 35.38 18.07
N ALA A 709 16.17 34.99 17.41
CA ALA A 709 15.17 35.90 16.86
C ALA A 709 14.45 36.71 17.94
N LEU A 710 14.12 36.12 19.10
CA LEU A 710 13.34 36.80 20.14
C LEU A 710 14.20 37.54 21.19
N PHE A 711 15.40 37.04 21.47
CA PHE A 711 16.18 37.44 22.65
C PHE A 711 17.62 37.83 22.33
N GLY A 712 18.04 37.82 21.06
CA GLY A 712 19.42 38.14 20.67
C GLY A 712 20.46 37.21 21.30
N ARG A 713 20.07 35.97 21.66
CA ARG A 713 20.96 34.96 22.25
C ARG A 713 20.50 33.56 21.88
N LEU A 714 21.44 32.63 21.78
CA LEU A 714 21.14 31.20 21.55
C LEU A 714 20.37 30.60 22.73
N ALA A 715 19.77 29.43 22.56
CA ALA A 715 19.01 28.78 23.62
C ALA A 715 19.95 28.20 24.69
N GLY A 716 19.56 28.31 25.97
CA GLY A 716 20.24 27.60 27.05
C GLY A 716 20.09 26.09 26.88
N THR A 717 21.07 25.29 27.32
CA THR A 717 21.04 23.83 27.18
C THR A 717 20.99 23.16 28.53
N LEU A 718 20.00 22.28 28.73
CA LEU A 718 19.94 21.34 29.83
C LEU A 718 20.12 19.92 29.29
N ARG A 719 21.20 19.24 29.69
CA ARG A 719 21.44 17.83 29.35
C ARG A 719 20.93 16.93 30.45
N LEU A 720 20.00 16.03 30.13
CA LEU A 720 19.44 15.07 31.07
C LEU A 720 20.16 13.71 30.98
N ASP A 721 21.46 13.71 31.23
CA ASP A 721 22.28 12.48 31.28
C ASP A 721 22.12 11.74 32.63
N ASP A 722 22.55 10.48 32.71
CA ASP A 722 22.43 9.61 33.90
C ASP A 722 22.97 10.27 35.20
N ASP A 723 23.98 11.13 35.08
CA ASP A 723 24.66 11.82 36.18
C ASP A 723 24.17 13.26 36.45
N CYS A 724 23.03 13.68 35.90
CA CYS A 724 22.54 15.06 36.07
C CYS A 724 22.27 15.43 37.56
N PRO A 725 22.96 16.41 38.16
CA PRO A 725 22.74 16.79 39.54
C PRO A 725 21.52 17.70 39.62
N ILE A 726 20.67 17.52 40.65
CA ILE A 726 19.48 18.36 40.91
C ILE A 726 19.80 19.89 40.85
N PRO A 727 20.95 20.38 41.38
CA PRO A 727 21.35 21.78 41.22
C PRO A 727 21.42 22.30 39.77
N ALA A 728 21.76 21.47 38.78
CA ALA A 728 21.79 21.91 37.38
C ALA A 728 20.37 22.18 36.85
N ILE A 729 19.38 21.41 37.31
CA ILE A 729 17.97 21.66 37.03
C ILE A 729 17.51 22.96 37.72
N GLU A 730 17.91 23.19 38.97
CA GLU A 730 17.61 24.44 39.69
C GLU A 730 18.28 25.65 39.03
N GLN A 731 19.48 25.49 38.48
CA GLN A 731 20.17 26.50 37.68
C GLN A 731 19.40 26.82 36.40
N SER A 732 18.92 25.81 35.68
CA SER A 732 18.06 26.03 34.50
C SER A 732 16.77 26.79 34.84
N LEU A 733 16.19 26.56 36.01
CA LEU A 733 15.00 27.27 36.50
C LEU A 733 15.28 28.69 37.01
N SER A 734 16.55 29.07 37.19
CA SER A 734 16.97 30.39 37.71
C SER A 734 17.85 31.20 36.74
N CYS A 735 18.15 30.68 35.55
CA CYS A 735 18.95 31.35 34.53
C CYS A 735 18.22 32.52 33.84
N GLU A 736 18.97 33.36 33.13
CA GLU A 736 18.41 34.46 32.33
C GLU A 736 17.84 34.00 30.98
N ASP A 737 18.19 32.79 30.52
CA ASP A 737 17.71 32.24 29.26
C ASP A 737 16.18 32.04 29.29
N GLN A 738 15.49 32.59 28.29
CA GLN A 738 14.04 32.48 28.14
C GLN A 738 13.63 31.23 27.35
N VAL A 739 14.52 30.73 26.50
CA VAL A 739 14.35 29.48 25.75
C VAL A 739 15.39 28.48 26.26
N ILE A 740 14.91 27.30 26.68
CA ILE A 740 15.77 26.21 27.15
C ILE A 740 15.56 24.99 26.26
N THR A 741 16.66 24.54 25.68
CA THR A 741 16.76 23.28 24.96
C THR A 741 17.04 22.14 25.93
N ILE A 742 16.23 21.08 25.88
CA ILE A 742 16.42 19.86 26.67
C ILE A 742 17.00 18.77 25.76
N GLU A 743 18.26 18.41 25.99
CA GLU A 743 18.92 17.28 25.34
C GLU A 743 18.72 16.00 26.18
N ASN A 744 18.56 14.86 25.51
CA ASN A 744 18.32 13.56 26.14
C ASN A 744 17.08 13.53 27.05
N ALA A 745 15.99 14.16 26.62
CA ALA A 745 14.75 14.32 27.40
C ALA A 745 14.15 13.01 27.94
N PHE A 746 14.42 11.89 27.25
CA PHE A 746 13.85 10.57 27.54
C PHE A 746 14.71 9.66 28.41
N CYS A 747 15.80 10.17 29.00
CA CYS A 747 16.59 9.38 29.92
C CYS A 747 15.74 8.87 31.11
N HIS A 748 15.74 7.54 31.29
CA HIS A 748 14.89 6.79 32.23
C HIS A 748 14.91 7.31 33.69
N LEU A 749 16.03 7.87 34.15
CA LEU A 749 16.17 8.44 35.50
C LEU A 749 15.40 9.77 35.67
N TRP A 750 15.18 10.49 34.57
CA TRP A 750 14.63 11.85 34.53
C TRP A 750 13.19 11.95 34.03
N ASN A 751 12.64 10.89 33.43
CA ASN A 751 11.24 10.87 32.95
C ASN A 751 10.19 11.28 34.00
N ARG A 752 10.44 11.02 35.29
CA ARG A 752 9.56 11.46 36.39
C ARG A 752 9.67 12.95 36.73
N TYR A 753 10.79 13.59 36.39
CA TYR A 753 11.07 15.01 36.67
C TYR A 753 10.75 15.90 35.47
N LEU A 754 10.77 15.36 34.25
CA LEU A 754 10.48 16.10 33.04
C LEU A 754 9.12 16.84 33.09
N PRO A 755 7.99 16.23 33.52
CA PRO A 755 6.73 16.97 33.66
C PRO A 755 6.81 18.17 34.62
N ARG A 756 7.66 18.10 35.65
CA ARG A 756 7.88 19.21 36.59
C ARG A 756 8.65 20.35 35.95
N ILE A 757 9.65 20.05 35.12
CA ILE A 757 10.40 21.05 34.35
C ILE A 757 9.44 21.74 33.36
N LEU A 758 8.69 20.96 32.59
CA LEU A 758 7.74 21.46 31.57
C LEU A 758 6.51 22.18 32.15
N SER A 759 6.27 22.05 33.45
CA SER A 759 5.23 22.79 34.15
C SER A 759 5.62 24.24 34.43
N ASP A 760 6.91 24.58 34.32
CA ASP A 760 7.37 25.95 34.42
C ASP A 760 6.84 26.78 33.23
N LYS A 761 6.25 27.94 33.55
CA LYS A 761 5.66 28.88 32.59
C LYS A 761 6.46 30.17 32.47
N SER A 762 7.60 30.26 33.17
CA SER A 762 8.50 31.40 33.06
C SER A 762 9.44 31.31 31.86
N ARG A 763 9.57 30.12 31.26
CA ARG A 763 10.46 29.83 30.14
C ARG A 763 9.78 28.95 29.11
N PHE A 764 10.29 29.02 27.90
CA PHE A 764 9.87 28.18 26.80
C PHE A 764 10.83 27.00 26.63
N TYR A 765 10.29 25.79 26.71
CA TYR A 765 11.09 24.56 26.65
C TYR A 765 10.95 23.88 25.29
N ILE A 766 12.09 23.52 24.70
CA ILE A 766 12.17 22.77 23.45
C ILE A 766 13.01 21.52 23.71
N ALA A 767 12.39 20.36 23.76
CA ALA A 767 13.11 19.10 23.79
C ALA A 767 13.64 18.77 22.39
N VAL A 768 14.87 18.28 22.29
CA VAL A 768 15.50 17.91 21.02
C VAL A 768 15.93 16.44 21.01
N SER A 769 15.64 15.75 19.91
CA SER A 769 16.14 14.39 19.61
C SER A 769 16.84 14.38 18.26
N LEU A 770 17.93 13.62 18.15
CA LEU A 770 18.68 13.52 16.90
C LEU A 770 17.92 12.74 15.82
N TYR A 771 17.11 11.76 16.23
CA TYR A 771 16.39 10.86 15.34
C TYR A 771 14.89 10.90 15.62
N ALA A 772 14.07 10.84 14.58
CA ALA A 772 12.62 10.77 14.72
C ALA A 772 12.19 9.46 15.38
N GLU A 773 12.88 8.37 15.07
CA GLU A 773 12.63 7.01 15.55
C GLU A 773 12.70 6.89 17.08
N ASP A 774 13.45 7.78 17.73
CA ASP A 774 13.51 7.88 19.19
C ASP A 774 12.11 8.09 19.78
N LEU A 775 11.19 8.73 19.06
CA LEU A 775 9.83 8.97 19.53
C LEU A 775 8.95 7.71 19.59
N LEU A 776 9.27 6.68 18.80
CA LEU A 776 8.44 5.46 18.69
C LEU A 776 8.57 4.55 19.93
N ILE A 777 9.67 4.66 20.66
CA ILE A 777 9.94 3.85 21.85
C ILE A 777 9.49 4.54 23.14
N GLU A 778 9.01 5.78 23.05
CA GLU A 778 8.66 6.62 24.19
C GLU A 778 7.17 6.51 24.55
N PRO A 779 6.82 6.67 25.84
CA PRO A 779 5.44 6.59 26.26
C PRO A 779 4.64 7.79 25.73
N ASN A 780 3.59 7.53 24.95
CA ASN A 780 2.64 8.53 24.41
C ASN A 780 2.11 9.56 25.43
N GLY A 781 2.15 9.21 26.73
CA GLY A 781 1.81 10.12 27.82
C GLY A 781 2.60 11.43 27.82
N ILE A 782 3.82 11.44 27.27
CA ILE A 782 4.68 12.64 27.16
C ILE A 782 4.07 13.71 26.26
N LEU A 783 3.28 13.31 25.27
CA LEU A 783 2.60 14.21 24.32
C LEU A 783 1.45 14.99 24.96
N ASN A 784 1.13 14.73 26.23
CA ASN A 784 0.27 15.60 27.02
C ASN A 784 1.03 16.80 27.61
N TYR A 785 2.35 16.87 27.48
CA TYR A 785 3.16 17.96 28.04
C TYR A 785 3.90 18.76 26.97
N MET A 786 4.08 18.19 25.78
CA MET A 786 4.76 18.81 24.65
C MET A 786 4.13 18.35 23.33
N VAL A 787 4.25 19.16 22.27
CA VAL A 787 3.80 18.78 20.93
C VAL A 787 5.00 18.42 20.03
N PRO A 788 4.94 17.28 19.30
CA PRO A 788 6.05 16.81 18.49
C PRO A 788 6.12 17.49 17.13
N LEU A 789 7.33 17.66 16.60
CA LEU A 789 7.66 18.11 15.25
C LEU A 789 8.78 17.25 14.68
N LEU A 790 8.59 16.77 13.45
CA LEU A 790 9.59 15.99 12.73
C LEU A 790 10.30 16.89 11.72
N THR A 791 11.53 17.25 12.04
CA THR A 791 12.32 18.25 11.31
C THR A 791 12.73 17.78 9.90
N GLU A 792 12.81 16.46 9.69
CA GLU A 792 13.12 15.83 8.40
C GLU A 792 12.18 16.24 7.26
N PHE A 793 10.96 16.70 7.57
CA PHE A 793 10.00 17.13 6.56
C PHE A 793 10.20 18.56 6.05
N PHE A 794 10.97 19.37 6.77
CA PHE A 794 11.10 20.79 6.45
C PHE A 794 12.52 21.35 6.58
N VAL A 795 13.51 20.53 6.93
CA VAL A 795 14.94 20.88 6.90
C VAL A 795 15.59 20.28 5.65
N ASP A 796 16.02 21.13 4.72
CA ASP A 796 16.57 20.74 3.41
C ASP A 796 18.00 21.26 3.14
N LYS A 797 18.57 22.04 4.06
CA LYS A 797 19.92 22.62 3.97
C LYS A 797 20.72 22.35 5.24
N ILE A 798 22.05 22.34 5.13
CA ILE A 798 22.94 22.30 6.28
C ILE A 798 22.86 23.67 6.99
N PRO A 799 22.61 23.72 8.32
CA PRO A 799 22.47 24.98 9.05
C PRO A 799 23.72 25.86 8.94
N GLY A 800 23.54 27.13 8.57
CA GLY A 800 24.63 28.10 8.46
C GLY A 800 25.13 28.62 9.82
N ARG A 801 24.24 28.63 10.83
CA ARG A 801 24.46 29.16 12.20
C ARG A 801 24.88 30.65 12.26
N ASN A 802 24.67 31.40 11.18
CA ASN A 802 24.94 32.83 11.11
C ASN A 802 23.68 33.63 11.46
N PHE A 803 23.23 33.51 12.70
CA PHE A 803 22.02 34.18 13.15
C PHE A 803 22.25 35.68 13.32
N VAL A 804 21.41 36.50 12.71
CA VAL A 804 21.42 37.96 12.89
C VAL A 804 20.74 38.30 14.21
N GLY A 805 19.64 37.61 14.49
CA GLY A 805 18.85 37.70 15.70
C GLY A 805 17.92 38.91 15.72
N GLY A 806 17.14 39.01 16.79
CA GLY A 806 16.21 40.11 17.05
C GLY A 806 15.92 40.24 18.54
N TYR A 807 15.24 41.33 18.91
CA TYR A 807 14.69 41.46 20.25
C TYR A 807 13.42 42.32 20.28
N MET A 808 12.54 42.02 21.23
CA MET A 808 11.32 42.82 21.44
C MET A 808 11.67 44.21 22.00
N SER A 809 11.22 45.26 21.31
CA SER A 809 11.34 46.64 21.79
C SER A 809 10.56 46.88 23.10
N LYS A 810 10.82 48.02 23.75
CA LYS A 810 10.16 48.38 25.02
C LYS A 810 8.65 48.57 24.90
N ASP A 811 8.17 48.99 23.72
CA ASP A 811 6.76 49.27 23.44
C ASP A 811 6.14 48.19 22.52
N PHE A 812 6.69 46.97 22.56
CA PHE A 812 6.31 45.88 21.68
C PHE A 812 4.82 45.51 21.78
N THR A 813 4.17 45.37 20.62
CA THR A 813 2.78 44.91 20.54
C THR A 813 2.72 43.39 20.46
N HIS A 814 2.39 42.75 21.58
CA HIS A 814 2.26 41.29 21.68
C HIS A 814 1.05 40.73 20.94
N TYR A 815 1.23 39.55 20.33
CA TYR A 815 0.12 38.74 19.85
C TYR A 815 -0.75 38.28 21.04
N THR A 816 -2.07 38.29 20.85
CA THR A 816 -3.02 37.82 21.86
C THR A 816 -3.60 36.48 21.43
N PRO A 817 -3.39 35.40 22.20
CA PRO A 817 -3.92 34.09 21.86
C PRO A 817 -5.43 34.08 21.64
N MET A 818 -5.83 33.43 20.56
CA MET A 818 -7.21 33.28 20.15
C MET A 818 -7.90 32.19 20.96
N LYS A 819 -9.23 32.28 21.00
CA LYS A 819 -10.04 31.21 21.57
C LYS A 819 -9.96 29.97 20.69
N ILE A 820 -9.56 28.84 21.28
CA ILE A 820 -9.39 27.54 20.62
C ILE A 820 -10.54 27.23 19.67
N LYS A 821 -10.20 26.96 18.41
CA LYS A 821 -11.09 26.39 17.40
C LYS A 821 -10.90 24.86 17.38
N PRO A 822 -11.97 24.07 17.15
CA PRO A 822 -11.91 22.61 17.13
C PRO A 822 -11.36 22.09 15.80
N TRP A 823 -10.15 22.53 15.40
CA TRP A 823 -9.48 22.06 14.18
C TRP A 823 -9.26 20.55 14.22
N HIS A 824 -9.51 19.89 13.09
CA HIS A 824 -9.25 18.46 12.85
C HIS A 824 -9.81 17.54 13.93
N ASP A 825 -10.99 17.87 14.46
CA ASP A 825 -11.58 17.20 15.62
C ASP A 825 -11.82 15.71 15.35
N LYS A 826 -12.18 15.36 14.10
CA LYS A 826 -12.42 13.98 13.67
C LYS A 826 -11.10 13.22 13.49
N LEU A 827 -10.13 13.78 12.76
CA LEU A 827 -8.80 13.17 12.58
C LEU A 827 -8.09 12.92 13.90
N LEU A 828 -8.09 13.91 14.81
CA LEU A 828 -7.49 13.77 16.14
C LEU A 828 -8.22 12.69 16.99
N LYS A 829 -9.53 12.50 16.79
CA LYS A 829 -10.29 11.39 17.40
C LYS A 829 -9.93 10.04 16.77
N ALA A 830 -9.76 9.98 15.46
CA ALA A 830 -9.41 8.76 14.73
C ALA A 830 -8.05 8.20 15.17
N ILE A 831 -7.03 9.07 15.28
CA ILE A 831 -5.71 8.69 15.81
C ILE A 831 -5.68 8.56 17.35
N LYS A 832 -6.84 8.65 18.02
CA LYS A 832 -7.01 8.50 19.47
C LYS A 832 -6.16 9.47 20.30
N ALA A 833 -6.01 10.71 19.84
CA ALA A 833 -5.30 11.74 20.59
C ALA A 833 -5.96 11.98 21.96
N GLY A 834 -5.15 12.00 23.02
CA GLY A 834 -5.64 12.27 24.37
C GLY A 834 -6.31 13.65 24.47
N PRO A 835 -7.33 13.85 25.34
CA PRO A 835 -8.07 15.12 25.40
C PRO A 835 -7.19 16.35 25.64
N PHE A 836 -6.10 16.19 26.41
CA PHE A 836 -5.16 17.27 26.69
C PHE A 836 -4.24 17.55 25.49
N ALA A 837 -3.58 16.52 24.95
CA ALA A 837 -2.76 16.64 23.74
C ALA A 837 -3.54 17.23 22.56
N LYS A 838 -4.78 16.78 22.35
CA LYS A 838 -5.71 17.33 21.37
C LYS A 838 -5.92 18.83 21.56
N ARG A 839 -6.15 19.27 22.80
CA ARG A 839 -6.33 20.70 23.11
C ARG A 839 -5.06 21.51 22.85
N LEU A 840 -3.88 20.97 23.15
CA LEU A 840 -2.60 21.62 22.86
C LEU A 840 -2.43 21.83 21.35
N LEU A 841 -2.59 20.77 20.55
CA LEU A 841 -2.50 20.85 19.09
C LEU A 841 -3.53 21.83 18.51
N GLN A 842 -4.78 21.77 18.97
CA GLN A 842 -5.83 22.69 18.50
C GLN A 842 -5.55 24.15 18.88
N GLN A 843 -4.96 24.42 20.05
CA GLN A 843 -4.56 25.78 20.43
C GLN A 843 -3.43 26.29 19.51
N VAL A 844 -2.37 25.50 19.32
CA VAL A 844 -1.24 25.89 18.46
C VAL A 844 -1.70 26.13 17.03
N LEU A 845 -2.52 25.25 16.45
CA LEU A 845 -3.07 25.43 15.10
C LEU A 845 -4.00 26.65 15.00
N THR A 846 -4.82 26.92 16.02
CA THR A 846 -5.71 28.08 16.02
C THR A 846 -4.93 29.38 15.90
N ASP A 847 -3.85 29.50 16.69
CA ASP A 847 -3.01 30.69 16.69
C ASP A 847 -2.07 30.74 15.48
N MET A 848 -1.55 29.61 15.02
CA MET A 848 -0.74 29.53 13.79
C MET A 848 -1.50 30.11 12.59
N HIS A 849 -2.75 29.70 12.36
CA HIS A 849 -3.55 30.22 11.25
C HIS A 849 -3.84 31.71 11.36
N GLU A 850 -4.03 32.23 12.57
CA GLU A 850 -4.25 33.66 12.79
C GLU A 850 -2.97 34.47 12.56
N ILE A 851 -1.82 33.96 13.02
CA ILE A 851 -0.50 34.57 12.86
C ILE A 851 -0.09 34.59 11.39
N GLU A 852 -0.18 33.45 10.70
CA GLU A 852 0.19 33.30 9.29
C GLU A 852 -0.82 33.97 8.35
N GLN A 853 -2.05 34.18 8.80
CA GLN A 853 -3.19 34.70 8.01
C GLN A 853 -3.57 33.79 6.82
N VAL A 854 -3.17 32.52 6.86
CA VAL A 854 -3.46 31.52 5.83
C VAL A 854 -3.92 30.20 6.46
N ASP A 855 -5.10 29.73 6.05
CA ASP A 855 -5.59 28.38 6.36
C ASP A 855 -4.95 27.37 5.40
N ASN A 856 -3.75 26.87 5.74
CA ASN A 856 -3.01 25.90 4.92
C ASN A 856 -3.04 24.49 5.52
N ALA A 857 -3.83 23.60 4.91
CA ALA A 857 -3.95 22.20 5.35
C ALA A 857 -2.65 21.39 5.26
N ASP A 858 -1.69 21.78 4.41
CA ASP A 858 -0.38 21.13 4.34
C ASP A 858 0.41 21.39 5.62
N TYR A 859 0.35 22.61 6.17
CA TYR A 859 1.02 22.97 7.42
C TYR A 859 0.43 22.21 8.60
N ASP A 860 -0.89 22.06 8.64
CA ASP A 860 -1.57 21.28 9.69
C ASP A 860 -1.11 19.83 9.68
N CYS A 861 -0.91 19.25 8.49
CA CYS A 861 -0.41 17.90 8.35
C CYS A 861 1.04 17.78 8.79
N ILE A 862 1.93 18.62 8.24
CA ILE A 862 3.38 18.52 8.45
C ILE A 862 3.76 18.87 9.89
N PHE A 863 3.13 19.89 10.48
CA PHE A 863 3.52 20.42 11.79
C PHE A 863 2.75 19.83 12.98
N ALA A 864 1.56 19.26 12.76
CA ALA A 864 0.73 18.76 13.86
C ALA A 864 0.30 17.30 13.69
N LEU A 865 -0.38 16.95 12.59
CA LEU A 865 -1.02 15.63 12.48
C LEU A 865 -0.02 14.50 12.26
N ILE A 866 0.91 14.65 11.30
CA ILE A 866 1.91 13.63 10.98
C ILE A 866 2.86 13.40 12.17
N PRO A 867 3.49 14.43 12.78
CA PRO A 867 4.37 14.21 13.91
C PRO A 867 3.68 13.52 15.09
N TYR A 868 2.43 13.89 15.39
CA TYR A 868 1.68 13.28 16.48
C TYR A 868 1.31 11.82 16.17
N ALA A 869 0.83 11.55 14.96
CA ALA A 869 0.50 10.19 14.55
C ALA A 869 1.74 9.30 14.46
N TYR A 870 2.88 9.83 14.06
CA TYR A 870 4.16 9.13 14.07
C TYR A 870 4.56 8.72 15.49
N ALA A 871 4.64 9.69 16.41
CA ALA A 871 5.01 9.44 17.80
C ALA A 871 4.06 8.46 18.52
N CYS A 872 2.80 8.34 18.08
CA CYS A 872 1.82 7.41 18.66
C CYS A 872 1.69 6.06 17.93
N GLU A 873 2.47 5.79 16.89
CA GLU A 873 2.32 4.63 15.99
C GLU A 873 0.88 4.52 15.42
N LYS A 874 0.38 5.63 14.86
CA LYS A 874 -0.96 5.76 14.25
C LYS A 874 -0.90 6.30 12.81
N THR A 875 0.26 6.25 12.17
CA THR A 875 0.48 6.74 10.79
C THR A 875 -0.42 6.04 9.78
N SER A 876 -0.66 4.72 9.91
CA SER A 876 -1.57 3.97 9.03
C SER A 876 -3.02 4.48 9.12
N ILE A 877 -3.52 4.75 10.33
CA ILE A 877 -4.87 5.27 10.57
C ILE A 877 -4.99 6.68 9.99
N LEU A 878 -4.00 7.54 10.26
CA LEU A 878 -3.98 8.89 9.69
C LEU A 878 -3.97 8.83 8.17
N LYS A 879 -3.16 7.96 7.58
CA LYS A 879 -3.04 7.81 6.13
C LYS A 879 -4.34 7.32 5.48
N GLU A 880 -5.02 6.35 6.09
CA GLU A 880 -6.34 5.89 5.62
C GLU A 880 -7.37 7.02 5.65
N GLU A 881 -7.42 7.79 6.73
CA GLU A 881 -8.34 8.93 6.87
C GLU A 881 -8.02 10.07 5.88
N LEU A 882 -6.75 10.31 5.57
CA LEU A 882 -6.31 11.34 4.62
C LEU A 882 -6.45 10.90 3.15
N LEU A 883 -6.22 9.63 2.84
CA LEU A 883 -6.10 9.15 1.45
C LEU A 883 -7.26 8.24 1.01
N GLY A 884 -7.75 7.37 1.89
CA GLY A 884 -8.67 6.26 1.59
C GLY A 884 -10.17 6.57 1.64
N HIS A 885 -10.60 7.64 2.32
CA HIS A 885 -12.03 7.97 2.42
C HIS A 885 -12.52 8.98 1.36
N PRO A 886 -13.71 8.79 0.76
CA PRO A 886 -14.28 9.73 -0.22
C PRO A 886 -14.77 11.06 0.39
N GLN A 887 -14.92 11.13 1.72
CA GLN A 887 -15.26 12.35 2.47
C GLN A 887 -14.12 12.73 3.42
N LYS A 888 -13.07 13.34 2.87
CA LYS A 888 -11.87 13.75 3.63
C LYS A 888 -12.17 14.99 4.47
N GLU A 889 -11.71 15.02 5.72
CA GLU A 889 -11.79 16.23 6.57
C GLU A 889 -10.90 17.35 6.02
N ILE A 890 -9.75 16.98 5.43
CA ILE A 890 -8.80 17.91 4.82
C ILE A 890 -8.33 17.44 3.44
N ILE A 891 -7.98 18.40 2.59
CA ILE A 891 -7.42 18.19 1.26
C ILE A 891 -6.00 18.73 1.27
N VAL A 892 -5.02 17.84 1.07
CA VAL A 892 -3.58 18.15 1.06
C VAL A 892 -3.02 18.14 -0.37
N SER A 893 -1.90 18.84 -0.58
CA SER A 893 -1.23 18.89 -1.87
C SER A 893 -0.62 17.55 -2.29
N SER A 894 -0.36 17.39 -3.60
CA SER A 894 0.33 16.22 -4.16
C SER A 894 1.69 15.96 -3.52
N ASP A 895 2.38 17.03 -3.11
CA ASP A 895 3.71 16.94 -2.49
C ASP A 895 3.62 16.31 -1.10
N VAL A 896 2.63 16.71 -0.30
CA VAL A 896 2.38 16.12 1.02
C VAL A 896 1.93 14.66 0.89
N ILE A 897 1.14 14.34 -0.13
CA ILE A 897 0.76 12.95 -0.42
C ILE A 897 2.00 12.11 -0.79
N SER A 898 2.90 12.65 -1.63
CA SER A 898 4.15 12.00 -1.99
C SER A 898 5.07 11.81 -0.78
N LEU A 899 5.16 12.82 0.10
CA LEU A 899 5.90 12.76 1.35
C LEU A 899 5.36 11.65 2.27
N ILE A 900 4.03 11.62 2.48
CA ILE A 900 3.34 10.59 3.29
C ILE A 900 3.62 9.19 2.72
N ASN A 901 3.54 9.01 1.40
CA ASN A 901 3.76 7.69 0.78
C ASN A 901 5.24 7.27 0.81
N THR A 902 6.16 8.22 0.67
CA THR A 902 7.61 7.95 0.73
C THR A 902 8.04 7.57 2.14
N TYR A 903 7.49 8.25 3.16
CA TYR A 903 7.88 8.06 4.56
C TYR A 903 7.13 6.92 5.26
N PHE A 904 5.89 6.63 4.84
CA PHE A 904 5.01 5.65 5.51
C PHE A 904 4.57 4.47 4.61
N GLY A 905 5.16 4.32 3.42
CA GLY A 905 4.84 3.27 2.44
C GLY A 905 3.61 3.59 1.57
N GLU A 906 3.23 2.72 0.63
CA GLU A 906 1.99 2.85 -0.20
C GLU A 906 0.76 2.25 0.51
N LEU A 907 -0.47 2.61 0.10
CA LEU A 907 -1.67 1.92 0.60
C LEU A 907 -1.78 0.59 -0.15
N ASP A 908 -1.91 -0.52 0.56
CA ASP A 908 -2.21 -1.80 -0.08
C ASP A 908 -3.54 -1.66 -0.86
N GLU A 909 -3.51 -1.88 -2.17
CA GLU A 909 -4.68 -1.80 -3.08
C GLU A 909 -5.76 -2.86 -2.78
N SER A 910 -5.66 -3.59 -1.67
CA SER A 910 -6.58 -4.66 -1.27
C SER A 910 -7.66 -4.25 -0.26
N ILE A 911 -7.89 -2.94 -0.04
CA ILE A 911 -8.96 -2.43 0.84
C ILE A 911 -10.13 -1.90 0.01
#